data_AF-A0A853F0K5-F1
#
_entry.id   AF-A0A853F0K5-F1
#
_cell.length_a   1.000
_cell.length_b   1.000
_cell.length_c   1.000
_cell.angle_alpha   90.00
_cell.angle_beta   90.00
_cell.angle_gamma   90.00
#
_symmetry.space_group_name_H-M   'P 1'
#
loop_
_entity.id
_entity.type
_entity.pdbx_description
1 polymer ?
#
loop_
_entity_poly.entity_id
_entity_poly.type
_entity_poly.pdbx_seq_one_letter_code
_entity_poly.pdbx_strand_id
1 'polypeptide(L)'
;MEEKEQNYLRHALFISELDNQTFPLLNTRYKTFVNGTQGYLGKQIRKLLQEKYPNIQVKTYQMPAQDVSQLRTVLGAYSKEFEKQERQGAFSHVVDASLVLATALQVPKIAEELTTTNVAELSEKGKWLQNLLPQNALVQHIKRRPKYRKKLESTQIFKDGLYGERFMPTLLDDEKLYYGFALDNCHEIEALKQPKKTVKDFDKKLQVAKEKQQVKHNEYFELLKPFLYTGNKNDKHPVTGDLSDNWQYQYLSIDKTKALNHLQKCAKEVCSDTEIEQAQQLEKLRYSVEKKKIKGVLLTGQGKKSFINALDDNKFKVSKLTLPAKSQWEALINYPIIDYANNKTTLKQCFGKSEQIEISSPNMINFWQDLVKESSLSVDYLQEHLFKRNDKGELVKKSGIIPKGVFNKKIKTEKGLKALEGSDLLNTSFGMEFMQKTDLIPQSSWDTLFKEFFHIDKIKNSSQHKQVRKEYSLPIVSNPSGGFRIKRKNPLTDEVIYQVSSIEGFATKGYDESLKNPVLIDELKSSPNIASLDGKQAEVDNVCYFDTWKEITIPEELQEKLISLSYAIGTKDRFNIRVSMPFDELKKLDNSIHCFSNISAEYKETDTWKFKKNKLFGNDLLGKPRSNLFVEFVSKDKIIFSYGVESTNQAIKESYQNGTVIK
;
A
#
# COMPACT_ATOMS: atom_id res chain seq x y z
N MET A 1 -18.37 1.31 50.15
CA MET A 1 -18.04 1.21 51.58
C MET A 1 -16.91 2.16 51.85
N GLU A 2 -17.16 3.13 52.71
CA GLU A 2 -16.13 4.00 53.27
C GLU A 2 -15.13 3.19 54.12
N GLU A 3 -13.92 3.70 54.31
CA GLU A 3 -12.83 2.99 55.01
C GLU A 3 -13.24 2.53 56.43
N LYS A 4 -14.05 3.35 57.10
CA LYS A 4 -14.59 3.07 58.43
C LYS A 4 -15.55 1.87 58.43
N GLU A 5 -16.42 1.79 57.42
CA GLU A 5 -17.36 0.68 57.25
C GLU A 5 -16.65 -0.63 56.89
N GLN A 6 -15.57 -0.56 56.11
CA GLN A 6 -14.75 -1.74 55.80
C GLN A 6 -14.06 -2.28 57.06
N ASN A 7 -13.58 -1.40 57.92
CA ASN A 7 -12.99 -1.80 59.19
C ASN A 7 -14.05 -2.46 60.08
N TYR A 8 -15.25 -1.88 60.21
CA TYR A 8 -16.32 -2.50 60.99
C TYR A 8 -16.73 -3.87 60.46
N LEU A 9 -16.85 -4.03 59.13
CA LEU A 9 -17.18 -5.33 58.54
C LEU A 9 -16.06 -6.37 58.75
N ARG A 10 -14.78 -5.96 58.70
CA ARG A 10 -13.64 -6.86 59.00
C ARG A 10 -13.58 -7.25 60.48
N HIS A 11 -13.91 -6.34 61.39
CA HIS A 11 -13.89 -6.61 62.82
C HIS A 11 -15.12 -7.41 63.27
N ALA A 12 -16.25 -7.30 62.56
CA ALA A 12 -17.45 -8.11 62.79
C ALA A 12 -17.19 -9.62 62.57
N LEU A 13 -16.18 -9.99 61.76
CA LEU A 13 -15.74 -11.38 61.57
C LEU A 13 -15.07 -12.00 62.79
N PHE A 14 -14.73 -11.19 63.81
CA PHE A 14 -14.14 -11.66 65.06
C PHE A 14 -15.15 -11.63 66.22
N ILE A 15 -16.42 -11.34 65.94
CA ILE A 15 -17.51 -11.31 66.93
C ILE A 15 -18.48 -12.44 66.57
N SER A 16 -18.40 -13.55 67.31
CA SER A 16 -19.14 -14.79 67.07
C SER A 16 -20.65 -14.62 66.95
N GLU A 17 -21.22 -13.66 67.65
CA GLU A 17 -22.66 -13.35 67.68
C GLU A 17 -23.14 -12.73 66.36
N LEU A 18 -22.22 -12.13 65.59
CA LEU A 18 -22.49 -11.48 64.31
C LEU A 18 -22.23 -12.40 63.11
N ASP A 19 -21.70 -13.61 63.31
CA ASP A 19 -21.37 -14.54 62.23
C ASP A 19 -22.58 -14.86 61.35
N ASN A 20 -23.73 -15.14 61.97
CA ASN A 20 -24.98 -15.48 61.31
C ASN A 20 -25.54 -14.34 60.43
N GLN A 21 -25.07 -13.10 60.64
CA GLN A 21 -25.46 -11.94 59.86
C GLN A 21 -24.37 -11.54 58.85
N THR A 22 -23.10 -11.67 59.24
CA THR A 22 -21.95 -11.23 58.47
C THR A 22 -21.61 -12.20 57.33
N PHE A 23 -21.62 -13.51 57.57
CA PHE A 23 -21.30 -14.51 56.55
C PHE A 23 -22.31 -14.57 55.39
N PRO A 24 -23.64 -14.49 55.61
CA PRO A 24 -24.60 -14.41 54.50
C PRO A 24 -24.43 -13.16 53.63
N LEU A 25 -24.08 -12.02 54.23
CA LEU A 25 -23.81 -10.76 53.52
C LEU A 25 -22.54 -10.83 52.66
N LEU A 26 -21.51 -11.54 53.13
CA LEU A 26 -20.30 -11.81 52.36
C LEU A 26 -20.54 -12.84 51.25
N ASN A 27 -21.31 -13.90 51.53
CA ASN A 27 -21.64 -14.96 50.58
C ASN A 27 -22.59 -14.50 49.46
N THR A 28 -23.43 -13.49 49.69
CA THR A 28 -24.34 -12.94 48.67
C THR A 28 -23.64 -12.06 47.63
N ARG A 29 -22.40 -11.60 47.90
CA ARG A 29 -21.65 -10.72 47.00
C ARG A 29 -21.13 -11.39 45.72
N TYR A 30 -21.22 -12.72 45.61
CA TYR A 30 -21.03 -13.42 44.35
C TYR A 30 -22.30 -13.35 43.50
N LYS A 31 -22.55 -12.24 42.81
CA LYS A 31 -23.42 -12.25 41.63
C LYS A 31 -23.23 -11.02 40.74
N THR A 32 -23.13 -11.30 39.45
CA THR A 32 -23.00 -10.37 38.32
C THR A 32 -21.69 -9.58 38.23
N PHE A 33 -20.66 -10.25 37.71
CA PHE A 33 -19.54 -9.54 37.10
C PHE A 33 -19.98 -8.95 35.76
N VAL A 34 -19.99 -7.62 35.67
CA VAL A 34 -20.43 -6.91 34.47
C VAL A 34 -19.26 -6.85 33.48
N ASN A 35 -19.22 -7.82 32.57
CA ASN A 35 -18.49 -7.67 31.31
C ASN A 35 -19.38 -8.16 30.16
N GLY A 36 -20.34 -7.30 29.78
CA GLY A 36 -21.38 -7.62 28.79
C GLY A 36 -20.83 -8.17 27.47
N THR A 37 -19.61 -7.77 27.10
CA THR A 37 -18.90 -8.26 25.90
C THR A 37 -18.57 -9.76 25.98
N GLN A 38 -18.06 -10.24 27.13
CA GLN A 38 -17.73 -11.66 27.30
C GLN A 38 -18.99 -12.52 27.36
N GLY A 39 -20.03 -12.04 28.04
CA GLY A 39 -21.35 -12.68 28.06
C GLY A 39 -21.99 -12.76 26.67
N TYR A 40 -21.90 -11.68 25.89
CA TYR A 40 -22.39 -11.65 24.51
C TYR A 40 -21.62 -12.64 23.62
N LEU A 41 -20.29 -12.66 23.68
CA LEU A 41 -19.47 -13.61 22.91
C LEU A 41 -19.81 -15.07 23.25
N GLY A 42 -19.89 -15.40 24.55
CA GLY A 42 -20.27 -16.74 24.99
C GLY A 42 -21.66 -17.15 24.49
N LYS A 43 -22.63 -16.22 24.49
CA LYS A 43 -23.97 -16.44 23.92
C LYS A 43 -23.94 -16.71 22.41
N GLN A 44 -23.14 -15.96 21.65
CA GLN A 44 -23.00 -16.17 20.20
C GLN A 44 -22.33 -17.52 19.89
N ILE A 45 -21.26 -17.87 20.59
CA ILE A 45 -20.59 -19.18 20.44
C ILE A 45 -21.56 -20.31 20.73
N ARG A 46 -22.30 -20.22 21.84
CA ARG A 46 -23.32 -21.20 22.21
C ARG A 46 -24.37 -21.36 21.11
N LYS A 47 -24.91 -20.25 20.60
CA LYS A 47 -25.91 -20.27 19.51
C LYS A 47 -25.36 -20.99 18.28
N LEU A 48 -24.17 -20.62 17.81
CA LEU A 48 -23.54 -21.23 16.63
C LEU A 48 -23.25 -22.73 16.82
N LEU A 49 -22.81 -23.14 18.02
CA LEU A 49 -22.56 -24.54 18.33
C LEU A 49 -23.85 -25.35 18.38
N GLN A 50 -24.91 -24.82 18.97
CA GLN A 50 -26.21 -25.49 19.03
C GLN A 50 -26.89 -25.60 17.66
N GLU A 51 -26.75 -24.59 16.80
CA GLU A 51 -27.23 -24.63 15.41
C GLU A 51 -26.52 -25.73 14.61
N LYS A 52 -25.20 -25.88 14.81
CA LYS A 52 -24.39 -26.87 14.08
C LYS A 52 -24.47 -28.28 14.67
N TYR A 53 -24.63 -28.37 15.98
CA TYR A 53 -24.66 -29.61 16.76
C TYR A 53 -25.84 -29.56 17.74
N PRO A 54 -27.06 -29.92 17.30
CA PRO A 54 -28.26 -29.78 18.13
C PRO A 54 -28.24 -30.62 19.42
N ASN A 55 -27.47 -31.71 19.40
CA ASN A 55 -27.45 -32.71 20.47
C ASN A 55 -26.39 -32.45 21.56
N ILE A 56 -25.64 -31.34 21.49
CA ILE A 56 -24.65 -31.01 22.54
C ILE A 56 -25.22 -29.99 23.52
N GLN A 57 -25.04 -30.27 24.82
CA GLN A 57 -25.33 -29.30 25.86
C GLN A 57 -24.13 -28.35 26.00
N VAL A 58 -24.33 -27.07 25.68
CA VAL A 58 -23.30 -26.04 25.83
C VAL A 58 -23.63 -25.15 27.02
N LYS A 59 -22.72 -25.08 27.98
CA LYS A 59 -22.78 -24.18 29.15
C LYS A 59 -21.68 -23.11 29.05
N THR A 60 -21.90 -21.97 29.68
CA THR A 60 -20.95 -20.84 29.67
C THR A 60 -20.70 -20.38 31.10
N TYR A 61 -19.43 -20.32 31.48
CA TYR A 61 -18.98 -19.88 32.80
C TYR A 61 -18.16 -18.60 32.68
N GLN A 62 -18.30 -17.70 33.65
CA GLN A 62 -17.51 -16.47 33.74
C GLN A 62 -16.66 -16.52 35.00
N MET A 63 -15.35 -16.35 34.84
CA MET A 63 -14.37 -16.40 35.94
C MET A 63 -13.86 -15.00 36.28
N PRO A 64 -13.64 -14.68 37.57
CA PRO A 64 -13.07 -13.40 37.99
C PRO A 64 -11.63 -13.22 37.50
N ALA A 65 -11.31 -12.02 36.98
CA ALA A 65 -9.96 -11.73 36.50
C ALA A 65 -8.91 -11.70 37.63
N GLN A 66 -9.31 -11.35 38.86
CA GLN A 66 -8.41 -11.37 40.02
C GLN A 66 -7.90 -12.79 40.29
N ASP A 67 -8.78 -13.78 40.29
CA ASP A 67 -8.44 -15.18 40.60
C ASP A 67 -7.48 -15.75 39.54
N VAL A 68 -7.76 -15.50 38.27
CA VAL A 68 -6.88 -15.87 37.15
C VAL A 68 -5.50 -15.22 37.31
N SER A 69 -5.46 -13.94 37.70
CA SER A 69 -4.20 -13.22 37.94
C SER A 69 -3.43 -13.78 39.13
N GLN A 70 -4.10 -14.19 40.21
CA GLN A 70 -3.46 -14.82 41.36
C GLN A 70 -2.82 -16.15 40.99
N LEU A 71 -3.52 -16.99 40.22
CA LEU A 71 -2.94 -18.24 39.71
C LEU A 71 -1.76 -17.98 38.76
N ARG A 72 -1.81 -16.90 37.98
CA ARG A 72 -0.69 -16.47 37.13
C ARG A 72 0.53 -16.11 37.97
N THR A 73 0.36 -15.43 39.10
CA THR A 73 1.44 -15.12 40.04
C THR A 73 2.04 -16.38 40.66
N VAL A 74 1.22 -17.35 41.10
CA VAL A 74 1.68 -18.64 41.65
C VAL A 74 2.49 -19.41 40.60
N LEU A 75 1.98 -19.48 39.36
CA LEU A 75 2.66 -20.14 38.26
C LEU A 75 4.00 -19.45 37.92
N GLY A 76 4.04 -18.11 37.90
CA GLY A 76 5.25 -17.34 37.64
C GLY A 76 6.32 -17.50 38.73
N ALA A 77 5.90 -17.61 40.00
CA ALA A 77 6.80 -17.88 41.12
C ALA A 77 7.40 -19.29 41.04
N TYR A 78 6.62 -20.28 40.56
CA TYR A 78 7.09 -21.65 40.34
C TYR A 78 8.01 -21.77 39.11
N SER A 79 7.65 -21.10 38.01
CA SER A 79 8.41 -21.12 36.76
C SER A 79 8.41 -19.73 36.13
N LYS A 80 9.59 -19.10 36.16
CA LYS A 80 9.83 -17.74 35.69
C LYS A 80 9.46 -17.52 34.21
N GLU A 81 9.47 -18.59 33.41
CA GLU A 81 9.05 -18.57 32.00
C GLU A 81 7.56 -18.18 31.82
N PHE A 82 6.74 -18.35 32.84
CA PHE A 82 5.32 -18.03 32.84
C PHE A 82 4.99 -16.79 33.66
N GLU A 83 6.00 -16.02 34.07
CA GLU A 83 5.78 -14.73 34.70
C GLU A 83 5.12 -13.76 33.69
N LYS A 84 4.14 -12.99 34.17
CA LYS A 84 3.41 -12.06 33.32
C LYS A 84 4.33 -10.87 32.97
N GLN A 85 4.65 -10.72 31.69
CA GLN A 85 5.49 -9.63 31.21
C GLN A 85 4.68 -8.36 30.89
N GLU A 86 5.35 -7.21 30.89
CA GLU A 86 4.76 -5.92 30.52
C GLU A 86 4.31 -5.90 29.04
N ARG A 87 5.14 -6.45 28.14
CA ARG A 87 4.77 -6.72 26.74
C ARG A 87 4.38 -8.19 26.60
N GLN A 88 3.10 -8.46 26.39
CA GLN A 88 2.58 -9.82 26.29
C GLN A 88 2.69 -10.36 24.87
N GLY A 89 3.36 -11.51 24.74
CA GLY A 89 3.30 -12.33 23.52
C GLY A 89 1.94 -13.02 23.39
N ALA A 90 1.64 -13.56 22.21
CA ALA A 90 0.35 -14.21 21.98
C ALA A 90 0.15 -15.46 22.83
N PHE A 91 1.23 -16.18 23.13
CA PHE A 91 1.16 -17.34 24.01
C PHE A 91 0.88 -16.96 25.48
N SER A 92 1.21 -15.73 25.92
CA SER A 92 0.80 -15.27 27.24
C SER A 92 -0.74 -15.26 27.39
N HIS A 93 -1.48 -14.94 26.32
CA HIS A 93 -2.94 -15.03 26.33
C HIS A 93 -3.46 -16.47 26.37
N VAL A 94 -2.72 -17.41 25.76
CA VAL A 94 -3.03 -18.85 25.86
C VAL A 94 -2.87 -19.32 27.30
N VAL A 95 -1.80 -18.89 27.98
CA VAL A 95 -1.65 -19.23 29.40
C VAL A 95 -2.77 -18.64 30.25
N ASP A 96 -3.09 -17.35 30.08
CA ASP A 96 -4.20 -16.74 30.81
C ASP A 96 -5.52 -17.49 30.55
N ALA A 97 -5.76 -17.98 29.32
CA ALA A 97 -6.92 -18.82 28.99
C ALA A 97 -6.89 -20.20 29.68
N SER A 98 -5.73 -20.87 29.75
CA SER A 98 -5.57 -22.12 30.52
C SER A 98 -5.81 -21.89 32.02
N LEU A 99 -5.44 -20.73 32.55
CA LEU A 99 -5.68 -20.38 33.94
C LEU A 99 -7.15 -20.04 34.24
N VAL A 100 -7.91 -19.57 33.25
CA VAL A 100 -9.39 -19.50 33.36
C VAL A 100 -9.98 -20.88 33.61
N LEU A 101 -9.50 -21.91 32.90
CA LEU A 101 -9.92 -23.29 33.16
C LEU A 101 -9.47 -23.74 34.56
N ALA A 102 -8.21 -23.49 34.95
CA ALA A 102 -7.72 -23.84 36.28
C ALA A 102 -8.50 -23.15 37.42
N THR A 103 -8.98 -21.93 37.19
CA THR A 103 -9.87 -21.21 38.12
C THR A 103 -11.23 -21.85 38.19
N ALA A 104 -11.81 -22.22 37.03
CA ALA A 104 -13.09 -22.91 36.97
C ALA A 104 -13.08 -24.26 37.68
N LEU A 105 -11.98 -25.00 37.57
CA LEU A 105 -11.76 -26.28 38.26
C LEU A 105 -11.66 -26.16 39.78
N GLN A 106 -11.44 -24.95 40.32
CA GLN A 106 -11.48 -24.70 41.77
C GLN A 106 -12.88 -24.40 42.29
N VAL A 107 -13.87 -24.23 41.40
CA VAL A 107 -15.28 -24.09 41.78
C VAL A 107 -15.91 -25.49 41.84
N PRO A 108 -16.32 -25.99 43.03
CA PRO A 108 -16.73 -27.39 43.20
C PRO A 108 -17.82 -27.84 42.22
N LYS A 109 -18.84 -26.98 42.01
CA LYS A 109 -19.93 -27.25 41.07
C LYS A 109 -19.45 -27.41 39.62
N ILE A 110 -18.48 -26.60 39.18
CA ILE A 110 -17.97 -26.67 37.81
C ILE A 110 -17.04 -27.88 37.66
N ALA A 111 -16.22 -28.17 38.66
CA ALA A 111 -15.34 -29.34 38.67
C ALA A 111 -16.11 -30.67 38.63
N GLU A 112 -17.22 -30.76 39.37
CA GLU A 112 -18.13 -31.91 39.34
C GLU A 112 -18.75 -32.09 37.95
N GLU A 113 -19.24 -31.00 37.34
CA GLU A 113 -19.79 -31.04 35.99
C GLU A 113 -18.76 -31.40 34.90
N LEU A 114 -17.49 -31.04 35.10
CA LEU A 114 -16.39 -31.40 34.21
C LEU A 114 -15.81 -32.79 34.51
N THR A 115 -16.34 -33.52 35.51
CA THR A 115 -15.88 -34.85 35.94
C THR A 115 -14.40 -34.89 36.33
N THR A 116 -13.87 -33.77 36.82
CA THR A 116 -12.47 -33.64 37.22
C THR A 116 -12.34 -33.64 38.74
N THR A 117 -11.66 -34.64 39.30
CA THR A 117 -11.25 -34.65 40.70
C THR A 117 -9.92 -33.91 40.83
N ASN A 118 -9.90 -32.69 41.37
CA ASN A 118 -8.63 -32.12 41.82
C ASN A 118 -8.80 -31.15 43.00
N VAL A 119 -8.26 -31.56 44.15
CA VAL A 119 -8.09 -30.77 45.37
C VAL A 119 -6.58 -30.76 45.66
N ALA A 120 -5.79 -30.09 44.82
CA ALA A 120 -4.35 -30.01 45.04
C ALA A 120 -4.00 -28.97 46.11
N GLU A 121 -3.15 -29.35 47.08
CA GLU A 121 -2.61 -28.46 48.11
C GLU A 121 -1.72 -27.35 47.50
N LEU A 122 -1.62 -26.20 48.19
CA LEU A 122 -0.99 -24.97 47.69
C LEU A 122 0.49 -25.13 47.25
N SER A 123 1.23 -26.06 47.85
CA SER A 123 2.63 -26.37 47.50
C SER A 123 2.76 -27.14 46.17
N GLU A 124 1.73 -27.87 45.74
CA GLU A 124 1.71 -28.63 44.49
C GLU A 124 1.02 -27.88 43.33
N LYS A 125 0.31 -26.77 43.63
CA LYS A 125 -0.42 -25.97 42.63
C LYS A 125 0.45 -25.51 41.47
N GLY A 126 1.70 -25.11 41.69
CA GLY A 126 2.59 -24.63 40.62
C GLY A 126 2.85 -25.68 39.53
N LYS A 127 3.20 -26.91 39.93
CA LYS A 127 3.45 -28.03 39.02
C LYS A 127 2.18 -28.47 38.31
N TRP A 128 1.06 -28.52 39.04
CA TRP A 128 -0.24 -28.82 38.47
C TRP A 128 -0.66 -27.79 37.40
N LEU A 129 -0.51 -26.49 37.70
CA LEU A 129 -0.80 -25.41 36.75
C LEU A 129 0.08 -25.51 35.49
N GLN A 130 1.37 -25.83 35.65
CA GLN A 130 2.27 -26.04 34.50
C GLN A 130 1.82 -27.22 33.62
N ASN A 131 1.37 -28.32 34.23
CA ASN A 131 0.88 -29.49 33.51
C ASN A 131 -0.44 -29.23 32.74
N LEU A 132 -1.23 -28.24 33.15
CA LEU A 132 -2.44 -27.81 32.44
C LEU A 132 -2.15 -26.94 31.21
N LEU A 133 -0.93 -26.40 31.08
CA LEU A 133 -0.59 -25.56 29.93
C LEU A 133 -0.40 -26.41 28.68
N PRO A 134 -0.88 -25.94 27.52
CA PRO A 134 -0.66 -26.62 26.26
C PRO A 134 0.84 -26.62 25.93
N GLN A 135 1.37 -27.78 25.51
CA GLN A 135 2.75 -27.87 25.01
C GLN A 135 2.89 -27.35 23.57
N ASN A 136 1.77 -27.29 22.85
CA ASN A 136 1.67 -26.86 21.46
C ASN A 136 0.57 -25.81 21.34
N ALA A 137 0.86 -24.66 20.72
CA ALA A 137 -0.17 -23.71 20.32
C ALA A 137 -0.17 -23.52 18.80
N LEU A 138 -1.34 -23.75 18.22
CA LEU A 138 -1.66 -23.36 16.86
C LEU A 138 -2.17 -21.92 16.88
N VAL A 139 -1.56 -21.05 16.10
CA VAL A 139 -1.95 -19.65 15.97
C VAL A 139 -2.63 -19.47 14.61
N GLN A 140 -3.95 -19.35 14.64
CA GLN A 140 -4.74 -19.13 13.43
C GLN A 140 -4.88 -17.63 13.13
N HIS A 141 -4.17 -17.17 12.11
CA HIS A 141 -4.33 -15.81 11.59
C HIS A 141 -5.57 -15.74 10.71
N ILE A 142 -6.60 -15.05 11.19
CA ILE A 142 -7.84 -14.85 10.42
C ILE A 142 -7.53 -13.92 9.24
N LYS A 143 -7.35 -14.52 8.06
CA LYS A 143 -7.10 -13.80 6.80
C LYS A 143 -8.38 -13.75 5.99
N ARG A 144 -8.58 -12.62 5.31
CA ARG A 144 -9.63 -12.50 4.29
C ARG A 144 -9.35 -13.54 3.18
N ARG A 145 -10.36 -14.30 2.77
CA ARG A 145 -10.22 -15.21 1.61
C ARG A 145 -9.71 -14.44 0.38
N PRO A 146 -8.86 -15.05 -0.46
CA PRO A 146 -8.41 -14.43 -1.71
C PRO A 146 -9.58 -14.01 -2.59
N LYS A 147 -9.40 -12.94 -3.37
CA LYS A 147 -10.46 -12.36 -4.21
C LYS A 147 -11.06 -13.39 -5.18
N TYR A 148 -10.22 -14.21 -5.79
CA TYR A 148 -10.59 -15.29 -6.72
C TYR A 148 -11.22 -16.52 -6.04
N ARG A 149 -11.33 -16.55 -4.71
CA ARG A 149 -12.05 -17.58 -3.93
C ARG A 149 -13.37 -17.05 -3.34
N LYS A 150 -13.70 -15.78 -3.60
CA LYS A 150 -14.92 -15.13 -3.15
C LYS A 150 -15.86 -14.95 -4.32
N LYS A 151 -17.15 -14.78 -4.03
CA LYS A 151 -18.08 -14.24 -5.01
C LYS A 151 -17.67 -12.80 -5.33
N LEU A 152 -17.37 -12.52 -6.59
CA LEU A 152 -16.83 -11.23 -7.02
C LEU A 152 -17.74 -10.06 -6.60
N GLU A 153 -19.06 -10.27 -6.62
CA GLU A 153 -20.12 -9.35 -6.18
C GLU A 153 -20.00 -8.86 -4.72
N SER A 154 -19.33 -9.63 -3.86
CA SER A 154 -19.11 -9.28 -2.44
C SER A 154 -17.88 -8.41 -2.21
N THR A 155 -17.17 -8.02 -3.29
CA THR A 155 -15.90 -7.31 -3.21
C THR A 155 -15.81 -6.17 -4.23
N GLN A 156 -15.08 -5.12 -3.88
CA GLN A 156 -14.72 -4.08 -4.84
C GLN A 156 -13.84 -4.67 -5.95
N ILE A 157 -14.28 -4.53 -7.21
CA ILE A 157 -13.58 -5.09 -8.37
C ILE A 157 -12.53 -4.10 -8.88
N PHE A 158 -12.96 -2.87 -9.10
CA PHE A 158 -12.17 -1.79 -9.68
C PHE A 158 -12.01 -0.65 -8.68
N LYS A 159 -10.91 0.08 -8.79
CA LYS A 159 -10.72 1.36 -8.11
C LYS A 159 -11.64 2.41 -8.72
N ASP A 160 -11.87 3.49 -7.98
CA ASP A 160 -12.74 4.58 -8.42
C ASP A 160 -12.10 5.45 -9.51
N GLY A 161 -10.76 5.42 -9.59
CA GLY A 161 -9.98 6.21 -10.55
C GLY A 161 -10.16 5.72 -11.99
N LEU A 162 -10.56 6.63 -12.88
CA LEU A 162 -10.67 6.38 -14.31
C LEU A 162 -9.51 7.01 -15.09
N TYR A 163 -9.09 6.32 -16.14
CA TYR A 163 -8.03 6.72 -17.04
C TYR A 163 -8.59 6.98 -18.44
N GLY A 164 -7.99 7.94 -19.13
CA GLY A 164 -8.31 8.22 -20.52
C GLY A 164 -7.34 7.51 -21.45
N GLU A 165 -7.85 6.65 -22.34
CA GLU A 165 -7.07 6.12 -23.47
C GLU A 165 -6.98 7.15 -24.59
N ARG A 166 -5.78 7.30 -25.15
CA ARG A 166 -5.44 8.15 -26.29
C ARG A 166 -4.55 7.37 -27.25
N PHE A 167 -4.45 7.87 -28.47
CA PHE A 167 -3.58 7.31 -29.50
C PHE A 167 -2.66 8.41 -30.02
N MET A 168 -1.40 8.07 -30.27
CA MET A 168 -0.46 8.94 -30.96
C MET A 168 -0.91 9.08 -32.41
N PRO A 169 -0.95 10.29 -32.96
CA PRO A 169 -1.30 10.50 -34.36
C PRO A 169 -0.17 9.99 -35.26
N THR A 170 -0.52 9.75 -36.52
CA THR A 170 0.41 9.39 -37.59
C THR A 170 0.69 10.63 -38.44
N LEU A 171 1.95 10.89 -38.75
CA LEU A 171 2.36 12.00 -39.60
C LEU A 171 2.94 11.45 -40.90
N LEU A 172 2.66 12.13 -41.99
CA LEU A 172 3.13 11.75 -43.31
C LEU A 172 3.85 12.95 -43.93
N ASP A 173 5.09 12.76 -44.38
CA ASP A 173 5.93 13.78 -44.99
C ASP A 173 6.86 13.14 -46.02
N ASP A 174 6.80 13.57 -47.29
CA ASP A 174 7.70 13.12 -48.38
C ASP A 174 7.84 11.59 -48.45
N GLU A 175 6.70 10.89 -48.59
CA GLU A 175 6.54 9.42 -48.61
C GLU A 175 7.00 8.67 -47.34
N LYS A 176 7.40 9.38 -46.27
CA LYS A 176 7.80 8.80 -45.00
C LYS A 176 6.70 8.85 -43.98
N LEU A 177 6.70 7.82 -43.12
CA LEU A 177 5.72 7.66 -42.07
C LEU A 177 6.32 7.84 -40.68
N TYR A 178 5.66 8.65 -39.87
CA TYR A 178 6.04 8.96 -38.50
C TYR A 178 4.87 8.74 -37.54
N TYR A 179 5.18 8.55 -36.26
CA TYR A 179 4.22 8.71 -35.17
C TYR A 179 4.71 9.80 -34.20
N GLY A 180 3.80 10.67 -33.76
CA GLY A 180 4.12 11.73 -32.82
C GLY A 180 3.37 13.02 -33.09
N PHE A 181 3.56 14.03 -32.23
CA PHE A 181 2.63 15.16 -32.15
C PHE A 181 2.97 16.30 -33.12
N ALA A 182 4.19 16.36 -33.61
CA ALA A 182 4.71 17.34 -34.56
C ALA A 182 6.01 16.80 -35.19
N LEU A 183 6.48 17.39 -36.31
CA LEU A 183 7.70 16.94 -37.00
C LEU A 183 8.96 17.00 -36.12
N ASP A 184 9.04 17.98 -35.23
CA ASP A 184 10.12 18.13 -34.24
C ASP A 184 9.95 17.24 -33.00
N ASN A 185 8.81 16.55 -32.89
CA ASN A 185 8.42 15.67 -31.78
C ASN A 185 7.71 14.43 -32.32
N CYS A 186 8.43 13.69 -33.17
CA CYS A 186 7.98 12.44 -33.77
C CYS A 186 9.12 11.40 -33.86
N HIS A 187 8.74 10.17 -34.19
CA HIS A 187 9.66 9.12 -34.56
C HIS A 187 9.25 8.50 -35.89
N GLU A 188 10.24 8.33 -36.76
CA GLU A 188 10.07 7.62 -38.02
C GLU A 188 9.84 6.13 -37.76
N ILE A 189 8.86 5.56 -38.44
CA ILE A 189 8.57 4.14 -38.39
C ILE A 189 9.66 3.41 -39.16
N GLU A 190 10.25 2.36 -38.59
CA GLU A 190 11.28 1.55 -39.27
C GLU A 190 12.43 2.40 -39.86
N ALA A 191 12.95 3.36 -39.08
CA ALA A 191 14.02 4.27 -39.52
C ALA A 191 15.24 3.52 -40.10
N LEU A 192 15.77 4.02 -41.23
CA LEU A 192 16.98 3.48 -41.86
C LEU A 192 18.16 3.50 -40.91
N LYS A 193 18.69 2.30 -40.60
CA LYS A 193 20.00 2.18 -39.97
C LYS A 193 21.05 2.42 -41.05
N GLN A 194 21.76 3.55 -40.98
CA GLN A 194 22.81 3.84 -41.97
C GLN A 194 23.88 2.73 -41.96
N PRO A 195 24.19 2.12 -43.11
CA PRO A 195 25.31 1.18 -43.20
C PRO A 195 26.61 1.91 -42.85
N LYS A 196 27.60 1.21 -42.29
CA LYS A 196 28.93 1.80 -42.06
C LYS A 196 29.60 2.08 -43.42
N LYS A 197 30.19 3.27 -43.59
CA LYS A 197 30.80 3.76 -44.86
C LYS A 197 31.89 2.84 -45.46
N THR A 198 32.37 1.84 -44.73
CA THR A 198 33.51 0.97 -45.09
C THR A 198 33.17 -0.21 -46.02
N VAL A 199 31.94 -0.31 -46.55
CA VAL A 199 31.51 -1.47 -47.36
C VAL A 199 31.69 -1.19 -48.86
N LYS A 200 32.30 -2.13 -49.60
CA LYS A 200 32.60 -2.06 -51.05
C LYS A 200 31.40 -1.86 -52.01
N ASP A 201 30.17 -1.78 -51.51
CA ASP A 201 28.92 -1.62 -52.28
C ASP A 201 27.92 -0.72 -51.54
N PHE A 202 28.42 0.34 -50.89
CA PHE A 202 27.62 1.19 -50.00
C PHE A 202 26.34 1.73 -50.67
N ASP A 203 26.43 2.27 -51.88
CA ASP A 203 25.29 2.89 -52.58
C ASP A 203 24.21 1.87 -52.96
N LYS A 204 24.62 0.69 -53.46
CA LYS A 204 23.69 -0.40 -53.80
C LYS A 204 22.99 -0.94 -52.55
N LYS A 205 23.71 -1.10 -51.44
CA LYS A 205 23.11 -1.54 -50.16
C LYS A 205 22.19 -0.48 -49.56
N LEU A 206 22.52 0.80 -49.73
CA LEU A 206 21.68 1.91 -49.29
C LEU A 206 20.38 1.98 -50.09
N GLN A 207 20.44 1.78 -51.42
CA GLN A 207 19.25 1.74 -52.27
C GLN A 207 18.30 0.59 -51.90
N VAL A 208 18.82 -0.63 -51.76
CA VAL A 208 18.02 -1.79 -51.32
C VAL A 208 17.42 -1.56 -49.93
N ALA A 209 18.13 -0.88 -49.03
CA ALA A 209 17.61 -0.56 -47.71
C ALA A 209 16.45 0.45 -47.77
N LYS A 210 16.55 1.48 -48.63
CA LYS A 210 15.47 2.46 -48.87
C LYS A 210 14.23 1.80 -49.45
N GLU A 211 14.38 0.94 -50.45
CA GLU A 211 13.25 0.20 -51.04
C GLU A 211 12.55 -0.69 -50.00
N LYS A 212 13.32 -1.42 -49.17
CA LYS A 212 12.75 -2.23 -48.07
C LYS A 212 12.06 -1.39 -47.01
N GLN A 213 12.56 -0.19 -46.72
CA GLN A 213 11.90 0.72 -45.79
C GLN A 213 10.56 1.20 -46.36
N GLN A 214 10.54 1.58 -47.64
CA GLN A 214 9.32 2.04 -48.30
C GLN A 214 8.21 0.98 -48.28
N VAL A 215 8.56 -0.28 -48.57
CA VAL A 215 7.62 -1.42 -48.49
C VAL A 215 7.02 -1.52 -47.08
N LYS A 216 7.85 -1.43 -46.04
CA LYS A 216 7.37 -1.47 -44.65
C LYS A 216 6.51 -0.27 -44.26
N HIS A 217 6.82 0.93 -44.77
CA HIS A 217 5.98 2.11 -44.54
C HIS A 217 4.60 1.92 -45.18
N ASN A 218 4.54 1.40 -46.40
CA ASN A 218 3.29 1.08 -47.09
C ASN A 218 2.48 0.02 -46.33
N GLU A 219 3.11 -1.09 -45.93
CA GLU A 219 2.47 -2.14 -45.13
C GLU A 219 1.86 -1.58 -43.84
N TYR A 220 2.63 -0.78 -43.10
CA TYR A 220 2.18 -0.17 -41.86
C TYR A 220 1.03 0.83 -42.07
N PHE A 221 1.11 1.64 -43.13
CA PHE A 221 0.08 2.60 -43.49
C PHE A 221 -1.23 1.89 -43.83
N GLU A 222 -1.21 0.88 -44.70
CA GLU A 222 -2.40 0.12 -45.08
C GLU A 222 -3.02 -0.62 -43.90
N LEU A 223 -2.21 -1.13 -42.96
CA LEU A 223 -2.72 -1.72 -41.72
C LEU A 223 -3.52 -0.72 -40.88
N LEU A 224 -3.06 0.53 -40.76
CA LEU A 224 -3.71 1.54 -39.92
C LEU A 224 -4.77 2.38 -40.63
N LYS A 225 -4.73 2.48 -41.96
CA LYS A 225 -5.65 3.24 -42.82
C LYS A 225 -7.13 3.14 -42.41
N PRO A 226 -7.69 1.97 -42.04
CA PRO A 226 -9.09 1.85 -41.61
C PRO A 226 -9.46 2.69 -40.36
N PHE A 227 -8.45 3.04 -39.55
CA PHE A 227 -8.60 3.79 -38.30
C PHE A 227 -8.17 5.25 -38.43
N LEU A 228 -7.57 5.67 -39.54
CA LEU A 228 -7.07 7.03 -39.73
C LEU A 228 -8.15 7.95 -40.32
N TYR A 229 -8.12 9.21 -39.90
CA TYR A 229 -8.94 10.27 -40.46
C TYR A 229 -8.18 11.62 -40.49
N THR A 230 -8.58 12.47 -41.43
CA THR A 230 -8.20 13.89 -41.51
C THR A 230 -9.35 14.77 -41.03
N GLY A 231 -9.04 16.03 -40.70
CA GLY A 231 -10.03 16.99 -40.21
C GLY A 231 -10.21 16.96 -38.69
N ASN A 232 -11.21 17.72 -38.22
CA ASN A 232 -11.44 17.94 -36.80
C ASN A 232 -12.38 16.89 -36.21
N LYS A 233 -12.49 16.84 -34.88
CA LYS A 233 -13.32 15.84 -34.17
C LYS A 233 -14.77 15.75 -34.67
N ASN A 234 -15.35 16.86 -35.13
CA ASN A 234 -16.74 16.95 -35.58
C ASN A 234 -16.90 16.78 -37.10
N ASP A 235 -15.80 16.76 -37.86
CA ASP A 235 -15.81 16.68 -39.32
C ASP A 235 -14.62 15.81 -39.74
N LYS A 236 -14.81 14.50 -39.60
CA LYS A 236 -13.78 13.48 -39.83
C LYS A 236 -13.91 12.94 -41.25
N HIS A 237 -12.84 13.04 -42.02
CA HIS A 237 -12.77 12.50 -43.37
C HIS A 237 -11.87 11.25 -43.37
N PRO A 238 -12.36 10.08 -43.82
CA PRO A 238 -11.53 8.87 -43.87
C PRO A 238 -10.38 9.06 -44.88
N VAL A 239 -9.25 8.40 -44.61
CA VAL A 239 -8.10 8.43 -45.53
C VAL A 239 -8.35 7.45 -46.68
N THR A 240 -8.35 7.95 -47.92
CA THR A 240 -8.66 7.15 -49.13
C THR A 240 -7.51 7.04 -50.14
N GLY A 241 -6.44 7.82 -49.99
CA GLY A 241 -5.24 7.77 -50.86
C GLY A 241 -4.20 6.75 -50.38
N ASP A 242 -3.12 6.62 -51.16
CA ASP A 242 -2.00 5.71 -50.88
C ASP A 242 -0.77 6.49 -50.43
N LEU A 243 0.17 5.84 -49.74
CA LEU A 243 1.35 6.52 -49.20
C LEU A 243 2.21 7.18 -50.31
N SER A 244 2.21 6.61 -51.51
CA SER A 244 2.93 7.09 -52.70
C SER A 244 2.30 8.32 -53.35
N ASP A 245 1.14 8.78 -52.90
CA ASP A 245 0.60 10.04 -53.38
C ASP A 245 1.54 11.18 -52.92
N ASN A 246 1.75 12.21 -53.73
CA ASN A 246 2.65 13.32 -53.38
C ASN A 246 1.99 14.20 -52.30
N TRP A 247 2.10 13.75 -51.05
CA TRP A 247 1.53 14.41 -49.91
C TRP A 247 2.44 15.56 -49.44
N GLN A 248 1.89 16.77 -49.35
CA GLN A 248 2.41 17.74 -48.38
C GLN A 248 2.13 17.23 -46.97
N TYR A 249 2.95 17.62 -45.98
CA TYR A 249 2.83 17.22 -44.59
C TYR A 249 1.38 17.05 -44.12
N GLN A 250 1.03 15.84 -43.68
CA GLN A 250 -0.31 15.52 -43.16
C GLN A 250 -0.28 15.04 -41.71
N TYR A 251 -1.24 15.52 -40.95
CA TYR A 251 -1.51 15.08 -39.58
C TYR A 251 -2.75 14.17 -39.58
N LEU A 252 -2.55 12.87 -39.40
CA LEU A 252 -3.60 11.85 -39.42
C LEU A 252 -3.94 11.42 -38.00
N SER A 253 -5.20 11.61 -37.61
CA SER A 253 -5.68 11.22 -36.29
C SER A 253 -6.28 9.81 -36.32
N ILE A 254 -6.13 9.08 -35.20
CA ILE A 254 -6.77 7.77 -35.03
C ILE A 254 -8.20 7.95 -34.51
N ASP A 255 -9.17 7.33 -35.19
CA ASP A 255 -10.55 7.23 -34.72
C ASP A 255 -10.59 6.33 -33.48
N LYS A 256 -10.65 6.99 -32.33
CA LYS A 256 -10.69 6.33 -31.02
C LYS A 256 -11.82 5.31 -30.91
N THR A 257 -13.00 5.56 -31.48
CA THR A 257 -14.14 4.65 -31.35
C THR A 257 -13.90 3.38 -32.16
N LYS A 258 -13.48 3.52 -33.43
CA LYS A 258 -13.13 2.37 -34.28
C LYS A 258 -11.97 1.56 -33.68
N ALA A 259 -10.91 2.24 -33.25
CA ALA A 259 -9.74 1.58 -32.65
C ALA A 259 -10.09 0.81 -31.37
N LEU A 260 -10.86 1.41 -30.45
CA LEU A 260 -11.23 0.73 -29.20
C LEU A 260 -12.22 -0.41 -29.41
N ASN A 261 -13.13 -0.30 -30.39
CA ASN A 261 -13.99 -1.42 -30.80
C ASN A 261 -13.13 -2.59 -31.31
N HIS A 262 -12.17 -2.31 -32.19
CA HIS A 262 -11.26 -3.31 -32.75
C HIS A 262 -10.41 -3.98 -31.68
N LEU A 263 -9.81 -3.20 -30.78
CA LEU A 263 -9.02 -3.73 -29.67
C LEU A 263 -9.86 -4.56 -28.69
N GLN A 264 -11.12 -4.17 -28.44
CA GLN A 264 -12.04 -4.96 -27.62
C GLN A 264 -12.36 -6.31 -28.29
N LYS A 265 -12.62 -6.29 -29.60
CA LYS A 265 -12.88 -7.50 -30.41
C LYS A 265 -11.68 -8.45 -30.35
N CYS A 266 -10.48 -7.96 -30.68
CA CYS A 266 -9.26 -8.77 -30.69
C CYS A 266 -8.90 -9.35 -29.32
N ALA A 267 -9.29 -8.68 -28.23
CA ALA A 267 -9.07 -9.18 -26.88
C ALA A 267 -10.06 -10.28 -26.45
N LYS A 268 -11.19 -10.44 -27.14
CA LYS A 268 -12.32 -11.29 -26.70
C LYS A 268 -12.71 -12.37 -27.68
N GLU A 269 -12.51 -12.14 -28.95
CA GLU A 269 -12.93 -13.03 -30.02
C GLU A 269 -11.71 -13.69 -30.68
N VAL A 270 -11.98 -14.67 -31.54
CA VAL A 270 -10.97 -15.21 -32.47
C VAL A 270 -10.94 -14.25 -33.67
N CYS A 271 -9.75 -13.80 -34.04
CA CYS A 271 -9.54 -12.79 -35.07
C CYS A 271 -8.54 -13.30 -36.10
N SER A 272 -8.57 -12.74 -37.31
CA SER A 272 -7.60 -13.07 -38.35
C SER A 272 -6.21 -12.52 -38.02
N ASP A 273 -5.17 -13.03 -38.68
CA ASP A 273 -3.79 -12.57 -38.47
C ASP A 273 -3.66 -11.05 -38.74
N THR A 274 -4.34 -10.54 -39.77
CA THR A 274 -4.38 -9.10 -40.07
C THR A 274 -5.03 -8.30 -38.94
N GLU A 275 -6.14 -8.76 -38.38
CA GLU A 275 -6.81 -8.07 -37.28
C GLU A 275 -5.95 -8.05 -36.01
N ILE A 276 -5.23 -9.14 -35.73
CA ILE A 276 -4.28 -9.26 -34.64
C ILE A 276 -3.12 -8.28 -34.85
N GLU A 277 -2.56 -8.22 -36.05
CA GLU A 277 -1.48 -7.30 -36.38
C GLU A 277 -1.93 -5.84 -36.26
N GLN A 278 -3.10 -5.48 -36.79
CA GLN A 278 -3.72 -4.16 -36.59
C GLN A 278 -3.84 -3.80 -35.10
N ALA A 279 -4.32 -4.73 -34.28
CA ALA A 279 -4.44 -4.51 -32.84
C ALA A 279 -3.07 -4.29 -32.17
N GLN A 280 -2.04 -5.05 -32.56
CA GLN A 280 -0.68 -4.87 -32.06
C GLN A 280 -0.11 -3.49 -32.42
N GLN A 281 -0.32 -3.01 -33.64
CA GLN A 281 0.15 -1.67 -34.03
C GLN A 281 -0.63 -0.55 -33.30
N LEU A 282 -1.94 -0.69 -33.16
CA LEU A 282 -2.77 0.26 -32.39
C LEU A 282 -2.36 0.31 -30.91
N GLU A 283 -2.03 -0.83 -30.29
CA GLU A 283 -1.54 -0.89 -28.92
C GLU A 283 -0.19 -0.17 -28.74
N LYS A 284 0.72 -0.25 -29.72
CA LYS A 284 1.98 0.52 -29.70
C LYS A 284 1.77 2.04 -29.77
N LEU A 285 0.70 2.48 -30.46
CA LEU A 285 0.34 3.90 -30.56
C LEU A 285 -0.48 4.39 -29.37
N ARG A 286 -1.02 3.49 -28.56
CA ARG A 286 -1.88 3.81 -27.43
C ARG A 286 -1.08 4.32 -26.23
N TYR A 287 -1.63 5.31 -25.54
CA TYR A 287 -1.15 5.74 -24.24
C TYR A 287 -2.31 6.11 -23.31
N SER A 288 -2.07 6.02 -21.99
CA SER A 288 -3.05 6.34 -20.96
C SER A 288 -2.71 7.65 -20.26
N VAL A 289 -3.76 8.43 -19.97
CA VAL A 289 -3.65 9.70 -19.25
C VAL A 289 -4.60 9.76 -18.07
N GLU A 290 -4.22 10.49 -17.03
CA GLU A 290 -5.07 10.80 -15.88
C GLU A 290 -5.09 12.30 -15.66
N LYS A 291 -6.25 12.85 -15.27
CA LYS A 291 -6.34 14.26 -14.86
C LYS A 291 -5.94 14.39 -13.39
N LYS A 292 -4.85 15.09 -13.11
CA LYS A 292 -4.44 15.38 -11.73
C LYS A 292 -4.92 16.77 -11.30
N LYS A 293 -5.44 16.86 -10.08
CA LYS A 293 -5.89 18.12 -9.48
C LYS A 293 -4.70 19.05 -9.32
N ILE A 294 -4.81 20.28 -9.84
CA ILE A 294 -3.72 21.26 -9.83
C ILE A 294 -3.29 21.57 -8.39
N LYS A 295 -4.25 21.90 -7.51
CA LYS A 295 -3.97 22.16 -6.09
C LYS A 295 -3.28 20.95 -5.43
N GLY A 296 -3.75 19.73 -5.68
CA GLY A 296 -3.15 18.52 -5.11
C GLY A 296 -1.69 18.32 -5.55
N VAL A 297 -1.40 18.61 -6.82
CA VAL A 297 -0.05 18.52 -7.38
C VAL A 297 0.89 19.61 -6.85
N LEU A 298 0.37 20.81 -6.62
CA LEU A 298 1.16 21.97 -6.19
C LEU A 298 1.28 22.10 -4.65
N LEU A 299 0.36 21.52 -3.86
CA LEU A 299 0.23 21.79 -2.43
C LEU A 299 0.51 20.59 -1.49
N THR A 300 0.69 19.35 -1.96
CA THR A 300 0.96 18.21 -1.05
C THR A 300 2.34 18.30 -0.40
N GLY A 301 2.36 18.18 0.94
CA GLY A 301 3.51 18.37 1.82
C GLY A 301 4.57 17.26 1.81
N GLN A 302 5.72 17.61 2.39
CA GLN A 302 6.98 16.83 2.47
C GLN A 302 7.67 16.55 1.12
N GLY A 303 8.08 17.61 0.42
CA GLY A 303 8.98 17.46 -0.72
C GLY A 303 8.87 18.56 -1.78
N LYS A 304 8.82 19.84 -1.38
CA LYS A 304 8.71 21.03 -2.26
C LYS A 304 9.84 21.19 -3.32
N LYS A 305 10.64 20.15 -3.56
CA LYS A 305 11.60 20.02 -4.67
C LYS A 305 11.13 19.11 -5.83
N SER A 306 9.96 18.45 -5.83
CA SER A 306 9.73 17.31 -6.76
C SER A 306 8.61 17.39 -7.82
N PHE A 307 7.83 18.47 -7.98
CA PHE A 307 6.91 18.58 -9.15
C PHE A 307 7.16 19.79 -10.04
N ILE A 308 7.59 20.94 -9.50
CA ILE A 308 7.92 22.10 -10.36
C ILE A 308 9.32 21.96 -10.94
N ASN A 309 10.29 21.50 -10.14
CA ASN A 309 11.60 21.07 -10.65
C ASN A 309 11.53 19.74 -11.40
N ALA A 310 10.46 18.98 -11.14
CA ALA A 310 10.15 17.71 -11.79
C ALA A 310 8.79 17.80 -12.48
N LEU A 311 8.65 18.79 -13.37
CA LEU A 311 8.04 18.58 -14.70
C LEU A 311 8.92 17.53 -15.41
N ASP A 312 9.01 16.39 -14.72
CA ASP A 312 9.89 15.29 -14.94
C ASP A 312 9.45 14.80 -16.27
N ASP A 313 10.39 14.76 -17.19
CA ASP A 313 10.15 14.39 -18.57
C ASP A 313 9.31 13.10 -18.61
N ASN A 314 9.53 12.17 -17.68
CA ASN A 314 8.78 10.92 -17.56
C ASN A 314 7.25 11.05 -17.37
N LYS A 315 6.74 12.13 -16.76
CA LYS A 315 5.28 12.33 -16.57
C LYS A 315 4.57 12.85 -17.81
N PHE A 316 5.35 13.32 -18.78
CA PHE A 316 4.88 13.80 -20.07
C PHE A 316 5.48 13.02 -21.23
N LYS A 317 6.39 12.07 -20.99
CA LYS A 317 6.99 11.24 -22.02
C LYS A 317 6.19 9.96 -22.23
N VAL A 318 5.87 9.70 -23.49
CA VAL A 318 5.42 8.40 -23.97
C VAL A 318 6.52 7.91 -24.90
N SER A 319 7.21 6.84 -24.53
CA SER A 319 8.48 6.47 -25.17
C SER A 319 9.47 7.65 -25.10
N LYS A 320 9.90 8.18 -26.24
CA LYS A 320 10.80 9.33 -26.36
C LYS A 320 10.08 10.63 -26.73
N LEU A 321 8.75 10.59 -26.91
CA LEU A 321 7.94 11.73 -27.35
C LEU A 321 7.38 12.50 -26.16
N THR A 322 7.32 13.83 -26.27
CA THR A 322 6.76 14.69 -25.22
C THR A 322 5.30 15.02 -25.50
N LEU A 323 4.41 14.79 -24.53
CA LEU A 323 2.99 15.10 -24.69
C LEU A 323 2.76 16.62 -24.81
N PRO A 324 1.82 17.04 -25.68
CA PRO A 324 1.41 18.45 -25.79
C PRO A 324 0.87 19.04 -24.48
N ALA A 325 0.39 18.20 -23.55
CA ALA A 325 -0.06 18.64 -22.24
C ALA A 325 1.03 19.33 -21.41
N LYS A 326 2.33 19.06 -21.67
CA LYS A 326 3.44 19.68 -20.96
C LYS A 326 3.42 21.21 -21.10
N SER A 327 3.19 21.71 -22.32
CA SER A 327 3.13 23.16 -22.57
C SER A 327 1.94 23.82 -21.84
N GLN A 328 0.83 23.11 -21.65
CA GLN A 328 -0.30 23.61 -20.86
C GLN A 328 0.04 23.74 -19.37
N TRP A 329 0.80 22.79 -18.81
CA TRP A 329 1.31 22.89 -17.44
C TRP A 329 2.33 24.02 -17.29
N GLU A 330 3.23 24.18 -18.26
CA GLU A 330 4.21 25.27 -18.28
C GLU A 330 3.53 26.64 -18.38
N ALA A 331 2.51 26.77 -19.24
CA ALA A 331 1.70 27.98 -19.35
C ALA A 331 0.98 28.31 -18.03
N LEU A 332 0.42 27.31 -17.34
CA LEU A 332 -0.22 27.49 -16.04
C LEU A 332 0.79 27.98 -14.99
N ILE A 333 1.97 27.38 -14.92
CA ILE A 333 3.00 27.69 -13.92
C ILE A 333 3.61 29.09 -14.16
N ASN A 334 3.66 29.53 -15.41
CA ASN A 334 4.12 30.86 -15.80
C ASN A 334 2.99 31.89 -15.84
N TYR A 335 1.75 31.52 -15.50
CA TYR A 335 0.61 32.44 -15.53
C TYR A 335 0.78 33.54 -14.46
N PRO A 336 0.56 34.82 -14.81
CA PRO A 336 0.64 35.92 -13.86
C PRO A 336 -0.37 35.79 -12.71
N ILE A 337 0.07 35.94 -11.47
CA ILE A 337 -0.77 35.96 -10.28
C ILE A 337 -0.37 37.10 -9.34
N ILE A 338 -1.26 37.45 -8.42
CA ILE A 338 -1.03 38.46 -7.39
C ILE A 338 -0.73 37.75 -6.05
N ASP A 339 0.39 38.09 -5.40
CA ASP A 339 0.72 37.58 -4.05
C ASP A 339 0.07 38.42 -2.92
N TYR A 340 0.29 38.04 -1.66
CA TYR A 340 -0.26 38.80 -0.51
C TYR A 340 0.29 40.23 -0.39
N ALA A 341 1.42 40.54 -1.02
CA ALA A 341 1.99 41.88 -1.06
C ALA A 341 1.50 42.69 -2.28
N ASN A 342 0.47 42.21 -2.98
CA ASN A 342 -0.07 42.80 -4.21
C ASN A 342 0.94 42.89 -5.37
N ASN A 343 2.01 42.10 -5.36
CA ASN A 343 2.98 42.06 -6.46
C ASN A 343 2.53 41.08 -7.54
N LYS A 344 2.78 41.44 -8.80
CA LYS A 344 2.65 40.52 -9.93
C LYS A 344 3.81 39.52 -9.89
N THR A 345 3.49 38.24 -9.81
CA THR A 345 4.44 37.13 -9.77
C THR A 345 3.90 35.95 -10.58
N THR A 346 4.56 34.81 -10.56
CA THR A 346 4.13 33.56 -11.19
C THR A 346 4.20 32.43 -10.18
N LEU A 347 3.45 31.34 -10.41
CA LEU A 347 3.57 30.14 -9.58
C LEU A 347 5.02 29.65 -9.56
N LYS A 348 5.72 29.68 -10.70
CA LYS A 348 7.14 29.31 -10.79
C LYS A 348 8.01 30.07 -9.78
N GLN A 349 7.80 31.38 -9.66
CA GLN A 349 8.57 32.25 -8.76
C GLN A 349 8.17 32.03 -7.30
N CYS A 350 6.88 31.85 -7.00
CA CYS A 350 6.38 31.55 -5.65
C CYS A 350 6.95 30.24 -5.09
N PHE A 351 7.15 29.24 -5.95
CA PHE A 351 7.66 27.94 -5.53
C PHE A 351 9.18 27.76 -5.70
N GLY A 352 9.81 28.51 -6.61
CA GLY A 352 11.22 28.39 -6.99
C GLY A 352 12.24 29.05 -6.03
N LYS A 353 11.83 29.95 -5.14
CA LYS A 353 12.73 30.52 -4.13
C LYS A 353 12.82 29.61 -2.92
N SER A 354 13.86 28.78 -2.79
CA SER A 354 14.38 28.48 -1.45
C SER A 354 14.89 29.81 -0.90
N GLU A 355 14.13 30.46 -0.03
CA GLU A 355 14.62 31.69 0.60
C GLU A 355 15.90 31.35 1.36
N GLN A 356 16.98 31.98 0.91
CA GLN A 356 18.08 32.39 1.77
C GLN A 356 17.44 33.28 2.84
N ILE A 357 17.61 32.91 4.11
CA ILE A 357 17.28 33.81 5.20
C ILE A 357 18.47 34.78 5.30
N GLU A 358 18.33 35.99 4.78
CA GLU A 358 19.28 37.05 5.09
C GLU A 358 19.15 37.39 6.58
N ILE A 359 20.21 37.06 7.33
CA ILE A 359 20.34 37.29 8.77
C ILE A 359 20.18 38.78 9.11
N SER A 360 20.44 39.66 8.14
CA SER A 360 20.34 41.12 8.22
C SER A 360 18.93 41.68 8.04
N SER A 361 17.90 40.86 7.82
CA SER A 361 16.53 41.40 7.77
C SER A 361 16.12 41.93 9.16
N PRO A 362 15.51 43.13 9.26
CA PRO A 362 15.11 43.72 10.54
C PRO A 362 14.27 42.79 11.43
N ASN A 363 13.42 41.96 10.81
CA ASN A 363 12.59 40.99 11.51
C ASN A 363 13.38 39.85 12.15
N MET A 364 14.48 39.38 11.51
CA MET A 364 15.36 38.36 12.09
C MET A 364 16.24 38.93 13.20
N ILE A 365 16.66 40.19 13.08
CA ILE A 365 17.43 40.88 14.13
C ILE A 365 16.59 40.99 15.40
N ASN A 366 15.32 41.39 15.28
CA ASN A 366 14.38 41.45 16.41
C ASN A 366 14.13 40.06 17.01
N PHE A 367 13.93 39.04 16.17
CA PHE A 367 13.78 37.64 16.63
C PHE A 367 14.99 37.17 17.46
N TRP A 368 16.22 37.43 17.01
CA TRP A 368 17.42 37.05 17.77
C TRP A 368 17.54 37.83 19.07
N GLN A 369 17.20 39.11 19.08
CA GLN A 369 17.23 39.94 20.28
C GLN A 369 16.21 39.48 21.32
N ASP A 370 15.00 39.10 20.89
CA ASP A 370 13.95 38.58 21.77
C ASP A 370 14.33 37.20 22.32
N LEU A 371 14.90 36.31 21.50
CA LEU A 371 15.35 34.99 21.94
C LEU A 371 16.51 35.06 22.95
N VAL A 372 17.45 35.99 22.74
CA VAL A 372 18.56 36.23 23.68
C VAL A 372 18.04 36.78 25.00
N LYS A 373 17.06 37.70 24.97
CA LYS A 373 16.39 38.22 26.17
C LYS A 373 15.67 37.13 26.96
N GLU A 374 14.98 36.21 26.29
CA GLU A 374 14.22 35.16 26.96
C GLU A 374 15.06 33.98 27.45
N SER A 375 16.11 33.60 26.70
CA SER A 375 16.91 32.40 27.00
C SER A 375 18.19 32.68 27.81
N SER A 376 18.67 33.94 27.85
CA SER A 376 19.98 34.32 28.40
C SER A 376 21.18 33.63 27.73
N LEU A 377 21.01 33.07 26.53
CA LEU A 377 22.07 32.46 25.72
C LEU A 377 22.60 33.45 24.67
N SER A 378 23.88 33.32 24.30
CA SER A 378 24.45 34.18 23.24
C SER A 378 23.92 33.82 21.86
N VAL A 379 23.89 34.80 20.96
CA VAL A 379 23.49 34.61 19.55
C VAL A 379 24.35 33.53 18.89
N ASP A 380 25.66 33.53 19.15
CA ASP A 380 26.59 32.57 18.55
C ASP A 380 26.27 31.12 18.97
N TYR A 381 25.93 30.90 20.24
CA TYR A 381 25.57 29.57 20.76
C TYR A 381 24.28 29.04 20.12
N LEU A 382 23.27 29.90 19.96
CA LEU A 382 21.99 29.56 19.33
C LEU A 382 22.16 29.27 17.84
N GLN A 383 23.00 30.03 17.14
CA GLN A 383 23.29 29.81 15.73
C GLN A 383 24.03 28.49 15.49
N GLU A 384 25.01 28.14 16.33
CA GLU A 384 25.80 26.91 16.21
C GLU A 384 24.97 25.64 16.45
N HIS A 385 23.96 25.71 17.34
CA HIS A 385 23.15 24.54 17.71
C HIS A 385 21.91 24.36 16.83
N LEU A 386 21.33 25.44 16.30
CA LEU A 386 20.12 25.37 15.45
C LEU A 386 20.43 25.32 13.94
N PHE A 387 21.61 25.79 13.54
CA PHE A 387 22.04 25.90 12.14
C PHE A 387 23.42 25.24 11.94
N LYS A 388 23.76 24.93 10.69
CA LYS A 388 25.06 24.41 10.23
C LYS A 388 25.54 25.28 9.08
N ARG A 389 26.84 25.45 8.88
CA ARG A 389 27.34 26.11 7.67
C ARG A 389 27.41 25.11 6.51
N ASN A 390 27.05 25.53 5.30
CA ASN A 390 27.28 24.75 4.08
C ASN A 390 28.72 24.96 3.58
N ASP A 391 29.05 24.27 2.49
CA ASP A 391 30.40 24.26 1.89
C ASP A 391 30.86 25.65 1.37
N LYS A 392 29.95 26.64 1.34
CA LYS A 392 30.24 28.04 1.00
C LYS A 392 30.35 28.95 2.23
N GLY A 393 30.31 28.39 3.43
CA GLY A 393 30.34 29.13 4.69
C GLY A 393 29.00 29.73 5.12
N GLU A 394 27.89 29.42 4.45
CA GLU A 394 26.57 30.01 4.70
C GLU A 394 25.77 29.21 5.74
N LEU A 395 25.05 29.85 6.67
CA LEU A 395 24.23 29.16 7.68
C LEU A 395 22.94 28.57 7.08
N VAL A 396 22.73 27.27 7.28
CA VAL A 396 21.59 26.46 6.82
C VAL A 396 21.05 25.65 8.00
N LYS A 397 19.72 25.51 8.12
CA LYS A 397 19.11 24.81 9.25
C LYS A 397 19.65 23.37 9.41
N LYS A 398 19.96 22.94 10.64
CA LYS A 398 20.22 21.52 10.94
C LYS A 398 18.90 20.75 10.79
N SER A 399 18.81 19.91 9.77
CA SER A 399 17.66 19.04 9.53
C SER A 399 17.51 18.07 10.70
N GLY A 400 16.42 18.21 11.46
CA GLY A 400 16.11 17.39 12.65
C GLY A 400 15.69 18.19 13.87
N ILE A 401 15.97 19.50 13.93
CA ILE A 401 15.65 20.34 15.09
C ILE A 401 14.47 21.27 14.73
N ILE A 402 13.31 20.99 15.30
CA ILE A 402 12.15 21.90 15.33
C ILE A 402 12.15 22.58 16.70
N PRO A 403 12.16 23.91 16.80
CA PRO A 403 11.76 24.54 18.06
C PRO A 403 10.24 24.38 18.18
N LYS A 404 9.77 23.54 19.11
CA LYS A 404 8.45 23.71 19.73
C LYS A 404 8.71 24.22 21.16
N GLY A 405 8.21 25.42 21.44
CA GLY A 405 8.66 26.22 22.58
C GLY A 405 8.15 25.75 23.94
N VAL A 406 9.06 25.75 24.91
CA VAL A 406 8.80 26.10 26.31
C VAL A 406 10.03 26.88 26.82
N PHE A 407 10.00 28.20 26.73
CA PHE A 407 10.86 29.02 27.58
C PHE A 407 9.99 29.59 28.70
N ASN A 408 9.81 28.79 29.75
CA ASN A 408 9.45 29.36 31.04
C ASN A 408 10.22 28.66 32.18
N LYS A 409 11.16 29.43 32.74
CA LYS A 409 11.81 29.39 34.06
C LYS A 409 12.43 28.10 34.66
N LYS A 410 12.50 26.94 33.99
CA LYS A 410 13.16 25.75 34.59
C LYS A 410 14.04 24.87 33.67
N ILE A 411 14.68 25.43 32.65
CA ILE A 411 15.68 24.69 31.87
C ILE A 411 17.08 25.23 32.21
N LYS A 412 17.79 24.53 33.09
CA LYS A 412 19.20 24.81 33.41
C LYS A 412 20.19 23.75 32.91
N THR A 413 19.72 22.67 32.27
CA THR A 413 20.60 21.56 31.83
C THR A 413 20.09 20.81 30.59
N GLU A 414 21.03 20.27 29.82
CA GLU A 414 20.88 19.47 28.58
C GLU A 414 19.89 18.28 28.71
N LYS A 415 19.68 17.78 29.93
CA LYS A 415 18.77 16.67 30.25
C LYS A 415 17.28 17.07 30.15
N GLY A 416 16.94 18.34 30.34
CA GLY A 416 15.56 18.85 30.26
C GLY A 416 15.00 18.92 28.84
N LEU A 417 15.87 19.04 27.83
CA LEU A 417 15.49 19.11 26.42
C LEU A 417 14.99 17.76 25.88
N LYS A 418 15.54 16.62 26.36
CA LYS A 418 15.14 15.27 25.92
C LYS A 418 13.76 14.83 26.41
N ALA A 419 13.21 15.45 27.47
CA ALA A 419 11.94 15.04 28.06
C ALA A 419 10.69 15.59 27.32
N LEU A 420 10.87 16.55 26.41
CA LEU A 420 9.79 17.29 25.76
C LEU A 420 9.42 16.77 24.35
N GLU A 421 10.07 15.71 23.86
CA GLU A 421 9.93 15.20 22.49
C GLU A 421 8.57 14.55 22.15
N GLY A 422 7.55 14.59 23.03
CA GLY A 422 6.29 13.85 22.77
C GLY A 422 5.01 14.27 23.50
N SER A 423 4.66 15.56 23.63
CA SER A 423 3.36 15.94 24.23
C SER A 423 2.42 16.76 23.31
N ASP A 424 1.13 16.42 23.31
CA ASP A 424 0.07 16.95 22.43
C ASP A 424 -0.50 18.32 22.85
N LEU A 425 -0.12 18.85 24.02
CA LEU A 425 -0.56 20.16 24.54
C LEU A 425 0.10 21.37 23.84
N LEU A 426 1.05 21.12 22.92
CA LEU A 426 1.88 22.12 22.25
C LEU A 426 1.18 22.91 21.12
N ASN A 427 -0.01 22.52 20.66
CA ASN A 427 -0.58 23.08 19.42
C ASN A 427 -1.49 24.32 19.63
N THR A 428 -1.96 24.60 20.84
CA THR A 428 -3.09 25.56 21.02
C THR A 428 -2.69 26.99 21.42
N SER A 429 -1.44 27.25 21.84
CA SER A 429 -1.13 28.45 22.66
C SER A 429 -0.24 29.52 22.03
N PHE A 430 0.33 29.34 20.83
CA PHE A 430 1.35 30.28 20.30
C PHE A 430 1.09 30.89 18.91
N GLY A 431 -0.11 30.70 18.32
CA GLY A 431 -0.65 31.60 17.29
C GLY A 431 0.23 31.93 16.06
N MET A 432 1.31 31.19 15.82
CA MET A 432 2.20 31.34 14.67
C MET A 432 2.33 30.00 13.99
N GLU A 433 1.34 29.69 13.14
CA GLU A 433 1.60 28.78 12.04
C GLU A 433 2.70 29.44 11.20
N PHE A 434 3.92 28.89 11.23
CA PHE A 434 4.91 29.21 10.22
C PHE A 434 4.27 28.86 8.87
N MET A 435 3.73 29.89 8.21
CA MET A 435 3.02 29.79 6.95
C MET A 435 3.83 28.89 6.03
N GLN A 436 3.30 27.72 5.70
CA GLN A 436 3.93 26.88 4.70
C GLN A 436 3.93 27.73 3.41
N LYS A 437 4.94 27.63 2.53
CA LYS A 437 4.93 28.36 1.22
C LYS A 437 3.62 28.28 0.40
N THR A 438 2.69 27.41 0.78
CA THR A 438 1.32 27.29 0.25
C THR A 438 0.42 28.47 0.62
N ASP A 439 0.80 29.25 1.64
CA ASP A 439 0.02 30.34 2.20
C ASP A 439 0.51 31.71 1.69
N LEU A 440 1.28 31.72 0.59
CA LEU A 440 1.80 32.92 -0.08
C LEU A 440 0.93 33.40 -1.26
N ILE A 441 -0.13 32.67 -1.61
CA ILE A 441 -1.08 33.04 -2.67
C ILE A 441 -2.49 33.13 -2.06
N PRO A 442 -3.13 34.31 -2.04
CA PRO A 442 -4.50 34.47 -1.58
C PRO A 442 -5.47 33.54 -2.32
N GLN A 443 -6.51 33.05 -1.64
CA GLN A 443 -7.53 32.21 -2.29
C GLN A 443 -8.21 32.95 -3.46
N SER A 444 -8.37 34.27 -3.37
CA SER A 444 -8.85 35.14 -4.46
C SER A 444 -7.94 35.11 -5.70
N SER A 445 -6.62 35.05 -5.52
CA SER A 445 -5.65 34.92 -6.62
C SER A 445 -5.74 33.54 -7.29
N TRP A 446 -5.96 32.48 -6.51
CA TRP A 446 -6.25 31.14 -7.06
C TRP A 446 -7.54 31.12 -7.88
N ASP A 447 -8.59 31.75 -7.38
CA ASP A 447 -9.89 31.79 -8.06
C ASP A 447 -9.81 32.61 -9.36
N THR A 448 -9.06 33.72 -9.35
CA THR A 448 -8.80 34.56 -10.53
C THR A 448 -8.00 33.78 -11.57
N LEU A 449 -6.86 33.20 -11.17
CA LEU A 449 -6.03 32.33 -12.02
C LEU A 449 -6.88 31.26 -12.71
N PHE A 450 -7.69 30.52 -11.94
CA PHE A 450 -8.45 29.42 -12.51
C PHE A 450 -9.62 29.88 -13.39
N LYS A 451 -10.26 31.01 -13.07
CA LYS A 451 -11.30 31.59 -13.93
C LYS A 451 -10.72 32.03 -15.27
N GLU A 452 -9.61 32.77 -15.24
CA GLU A 452 -9.01 33.35 -16.44
C GLU A 452 -8.31 32.28 -17.29
N PHE A 453 -7.50 31.41 -16.68
CA PHE A 453 -6.76 30.36 -17.40
C PHE A 453 -7.69 29.31 -18.04
N PHE A 454 -8.80 28.95 -17.37
CA PHE A 454 -9.78 28.02 -17.93
C PHE A 454 -10.96 28.72 -18.63
N HIS A 455 -10.89 30.05 -18.80
CA HIS A 455 -11.89 30.88 -19.48
C HIS A 455 -13.34 30.65 -19.02
N ILE A 456 -13.56 30.48 -17.71
CA ILE A 456 -14.88 30.19 -17.14
C ILE A 456 -15.77 31.43 -17.14
N ASP A 457 -15.17 32.60 -17.00
CA ASP A 457 -15.76 33.93 -17.13
C ASP A 457 -16.39 34.18 -18.50
N LYS A 458 -15.84 33.58 -19.58
CA LYS A 458 -16.37 33.68 -20.95
C LYS A 458 -17.58 32.78 -21.21
N ILE A 459 -17.94 31.89 -20.28
CA ILE A 459 -19.13 31.07 -20.39
C ILE A 459 -20.34 31.96 -20.04
N LYS A 460 -21.07 32.43 -21.06
CA LYS A 460 -22.32 33.18 -20.87
C LYS A 460 -23.25 32.39 -19.93
N ASN A 461 -23.48 32.93 -18.73
CA ASN A 461 -24.38 32.39 -17.71
C ASN A 461 -25.85 32.68 -18.06
N SER A 462 -26.26 32.37 -19.29
CA SER A 462 -27.62 32.66 -19.78
C SER A 462 -28.61 31.49 -19.60
N SER A 463 -28.25 30.44 -18.86
CA SER A 463 -29.15 29.29 -18.60
C SER A 463 -29.10 28.88 -17.13
N GLN A 464 -30.29 28.79 -16.51
CA GLN A 464 -30.47 28.18 -15.19
C GLN A 464 -30.15 26.68 -15.29
N HIS A 465 -29.45 26.11 -14.30
CA HIS A 465 -28.99 24.70 -14.20
C HIS A 465 -27.64 24.29 -14.83
N LYS A 466 -26.61 25.17 -14.87
CA LYS A 466 -25.22 24.72 -15.11
C LYS A 466 -24.48 24.35 -13.82
N GLN A 467 -23.65 23.30 -13.89
CA GLN A 467 -22.86 22.81 -12.76
C GLN A 467 -21.73 23.80 -12.37
N VAL A 468 -21.54 24.03 -11.07
CA VAL A 468 -20.44 24.85 -10.54
C VAL A 468 -19.12 24.06 -10.57
N ARG A 469 -18.07 24.64 -11.17
CA ARG A 469 -16.74 24.03 -11.17
C ARG A 469 -15.98 24.37 -9.89
N LYS A 470 -15.65 23.35 -9.11
CA LYS A 470 -14.86 23.46 -7.87
C LYS A 470 -13.44 22.91 -8.00
N GLU A 471 -13.21 22.03 -8.97
CA GLU A 471 -11.94 21.34 -9.15
C GLU A 471 -11.35 21.62 -10.54
N TYR A 472 -10.04 21.85 -10.55
CA TYR A 472 -9.25 22.17 -11.73
C TYR A 472 -8.13 21.16 -11.86
N SER A 473 -7.95 20.64 -13.06
CA SER A 473 -7.05 19.52 -13.33
C SER A 473 -6.54 19.56 -14.75
N LEU A 474 -5.29 19.15 -14.95
CA LEU A 474 -4.67 18.96 -16.26
C LEU A 474 -4.22 17.50 -16.42
N PRO A 475 -4.15 16.98 -17.65
CA PRO A 475 -3.74 15.62 -17.90
C PRO A 475 -2.24 15.41 -17.69
N ILE A 476 -1.86 14.21 -17.25
CA ILE A 476 -0.49 13.68 -17.24
C ILE A 476 -0.50 12.24 -17.78
N VAL A 477 0.65 11.72 -18.21
CA VAL A 477 0.80 10.29 -18.52
C VAL A 477 0.59 9.50 -17.23
N SER A 478 -0.23 8.45 -17.30
CA SER A 478 -0.51 7.58 -16.16
C SER A 478 -0.94 6.21 -16.67
N ASN A 479 -0.24 5.17 -16.25
CA ASN A 479 -0.58 3.79 -16.61
C ASN A 479 -1.29 3.11 -15.44
N PRO A 480 -2.51 2.60 -15.63
CA PRO A 480 -3.21 1.83 -14.60
C PRO A 480 -2.50 0.48 -14.37
N SER A 481 -2.10 0.21 -13.12
CA SER A 481 -1.52 -1.09 -12.77
C SER A 481 -2.59 -2.18 -12.88
N GLY A 482 -2.36 -3.16 -13.76
CA GLY A 482 -3.36 -4.20 -14.08
C GLY A 482 -4.66 -3.59 -14.62
N GLY A 483 -4.55 -2.58 -15.48
CA GLY A 483 -5.70 -1.86 -16.02
C GLY A 483 -6.59 -2.72 -16.91
N PHE A 484 -7.87 -2.38 -16.94
CA PHE A 484 -8.87 -2.98 -17.81
C PHE A 484 -9.64 -1.91 -18.58
N ARG A 485 -9.92 -2.20 -19.84
CA ARG A 485 -10.86 -1.47 -20.69
C ARG A 485 -12.25 -2.04 -20.48
N ILE A 486 -13.18 -1.18 -20.12
CA ILE A 486 -14.57 -1.52 -19.82
C ILE A 486 -15.47 -0.86 -20.86
N LYS A 487 -16.14 -1.68 -21.65
CA LYS A 487 -17.21 -1.28 -22.58
C LYS A 487 -18.51 -1.14 -21.80
N ARG A 488 -19.09 0.06 -21.79
CA ARG A 488 -20.37 0.35 -21.12
C ARG A 488 -21.36 0.94 -22.11
N LYS A 489 -22.65 0.73 -21.85
CA LYS A 489 -23.75 1.32 -22.61
C LYS A 489 -24.29 2.52 -21.84
N ASN A 490 -24.46 3.66 -22.51
CA ASN A 490 -25.23 4.77 -21.95
C ASN A 490 -26.71 4.39 -21.95
N PRO A 491 -27.41 4.38 -20.79
CA PRO A 491 -28.81 3.97 -20.74
C PRO A 491 -29.77 4.95 -21.43
N LEU A 492 -29.35 6.19 -21.71
CA LEU A 492 -30.19 7.21 -22.32
C LEU A 492 -30.00 7.33 -23.83
N THR A 493 -28.75 7.21 -24.30
CA THR A 493 -28.40 7.40 -25.72
C THR A 493 -28.09 6.09 -26.43
N ASP A 494 -28.04 4.97 -25.71
CA ASP A 494 -27.56 3.67 -26.18
C ASP A 494 -26.12 3.66 -26.72
N GLU A 495 -25.41 4.79 -26.63
CA GLU A 495 -24.04 4.93 -27.08
C GLU A 495 -23.09 4.08 -26.23
N VAL A 496 -22.12 3.47 -26.90
CA VAL A 496 -21.04 2.73 -26.25
C VAL A 496 -19.96 3.70 -25.79
N ILE A 497 -19.62 3.63 -24.50
CA ILE A 497 -18.50 4.34 -23.91
C ILE A 497 -17.42 3.36 -23.47
N TYR A 498 -16.18 3.75 -23.66
CA TYR A 498 -15.01 3.01 -23.20
C TYR A 498 -14.34 3.76 -22.05
N GLN A 499 -14.16 3.06 -20.94
CA GLN A 499 -13.50 3.58 -19.75
C GLN A 499 -12.40 2.63 -19.31
N VAL A 500 -11.28 3.18 -18.87
CA VAL A 500 -10.21 2.39 -18.29
C VAL A 500 -10.20 2.56 -16.78
N SER A 501 -10.10 1.45 -16.06
CA SER A 501 -9.95 1.43 -14.61
C SER A 501 -8.85 0.46 -14.18
N SER A 502 -8.25 0.75 -13.02
CA SER A 502 -7.37 -0.19 -12.33
C SER A 502 -8.18 -1.20 -11.54
N ILE A 503 -7.70 -2.44 -11.45
CA ILE A 503 -8.26 -3.44 -10.54
C ILE A 503 -7.96 -3.08 -9.08
N GLU A 504 -8.88 -3.39 -8.17
CA GLU A 504 -8.62 -3.38 -6.73
C GLU A 504 -7.99 -4.73 -6.32
N GLY A 505 -6.77 -4.69 -5.78
CA GLY A 505 -5.97 -5.90 -5.50
C GLY A 505 -5.37 -6.51 -6.77
N PHE A 506 -5.59 -7.81 -6.98
CA PHE A 506 -5.09 -8.55 -8.15
C PHE A 506 -6.25 -9.02 -9.03
N ALA A 507 -6.07 -8.93 -10.35
CA ALA A 507 -7.03 -9.42 -11.34
C ALA A 507 -6.82 -10.89 -11.73
N THR A 508 -5.75 -11.49 -11.20
CA THR A 508 -5.29 -12.83 -11.53
C THR A 508 -5.50 -13.76 -10.35
N LYS A 509 -5.77 -15.03 -10.64
CA LYS A 509 -5.97 -16.10 -9.64
C LYS A 509 -4.71 -16.93 -9.40
N GLY A 510 -3.74 -16.83 -10.32
CA GLY A 510 -2.52 -17.61 -10.30
C GLY A 510 -1.68 -17.40 -11.56
N TYR A 511 -0.82 -18.37 -11.83
CA TYR A 511 -0.06 -18.50 -13.07
C TYR A 511 -0.38 -19.83 -13.76
N ASP A 512 0.02 -19.94 -15.02
CA ASP A 512 0.19 -21.23 -15.68
C ASP A 512 1.25 -22.10 -14.98
N GLU A 513 1.33 -23.38 -15.33
CA GLU A 513 2.32 -24.31 -14.76
C GLU A 513 3.77 -23.83 -14.98
N SER A 514 4.02 -23.12 -16.08
CA SER A 514 5.34 -22.56 -16.39
C SER A 514 5.72 -21.35 -15.52
N LEU A 515 4.78 -20.80 -14.73
CA LEU A 515 4.92 -19.59 -13.93
C LEU A 515 5.29 -18.33 -14.74
N LYS A 516 4.97 -18.32 -16.04
CA LYS A 516 5.28 -17.20 -16.94
C LYS A 516 4.04 -16.36 -17.21
N ASN A 517 2.90 -17.02 -17.42
CA ASN A 517 1.69 -16.36 -17.87
C ASN A 517 0.71 -16.24 -16.70
N PRO A 518 0.38 -15.01 -16.26
CA PRO A 518 -0.63 -14.83 -15.24
C PRO A 518 -2.00 -15.27 -15.77
N VAL A 519 -2.82 -15.89 -14.91
CA VAL A 519 -4.17 -16.35 -15.29
C VAL A 519 -5.21 -15.45 -14.63
N LEU A 520 -6.08 -14.85 -15.44
CA LEU A 520 -7.16 -13.99 -14.95
C LEU A 520 -8.21 -14.75 -14.14
N ILE A 521 -8.91 -13.99 -13.30
CA ILE A 521 -10.14 -14.42 -12.64
C ILE A 521 -11.21 -14.68 -13.71
N ASP A 522 -11.96 -15.77 -13.56
CA ASP A 522 -12.86 -16.31 -14.61
C ASP A 522 -13.98 -15.33 -14.97
N GLU A 523 -14.52 -14.61 -14.00
CA GLU A 523 -15.55 -13.59 -14.21
C GLU A 523 -15.05 -12.38 -15.02
N LEU A 524 -13.76 -12.03 -14.89
CA LEU A 524 -13.14 -10.98 -15.71
C LEU A 524 -12.82 -11.50 -17.11
N LYS A 525 -12.38 -12.76 -17.22
CA LYS A 525 -12.08 -13.42 -18.49
C LYS A 525 -13.35 -13.55 -19.34
N SER A 526 -14.43 -14.08 -18.77
CA SER A 526 -15.68 -14.41 -19.46
C SER A 526 -16.51 -13.20 -19.89
N SER A 527 -16.34 -12.04 -19.24
CA SER A 527 -17.08 -10.84 -19.61
C SER A 527 -16.69 -10.35 -21.02
N PRO A 528 -17.65 -10.21 -21.96
CA PRO A 528 -17.35 -9.67 -23.30
C PRO A 528 -17.01 -8.17 -23.27
N ASN A 529 -17.32 -7.50 -22.15
CA ASN A 529 -17.20 -6.06 -22.00
C ASN A 529 -15.94 -5.62 -21.25
N ILE A 530 -15.10 -6.53 -20.78
CA ILE A 530 -13.93 -6.22 -19.93
C ILE A 530 -12.65 -6.79 -20.56
N ALA A 531 -11.83 -5.98 -21.21
CA ALA A 531 -10.56 -6.42 -21.80
C ALA A 531 -9.36 -5.98 -20.96
N SER A 532 -8.38 -6.87 -20.76
CA SER A 532 -7.10 -6.51 -20.13
C SER A 532 -6.32 -5.57 -21.06
N LEU A 533 -5.66 -4.56 -20.50
CA LEU A 533 -4.75 -3.71 -21.27
C LEU A 533 -3.41 -4.40 -21.61
N ASP A 534 -3.11 -5.52 -20.95
CA ASP A 534 -1.91 -6.33 -21.18
C ASP A 534 -2.09 -7.33 -22.34
N GLY A 535 -3.22 -7.24 -23.07
CA GLY A 535 -3.53 -8.09 -24.23
C GLY A 535 -4.34 -9.35 -23.90
N LYS A 536 -4.56 -10.17 -24.94
CA LYS A 536 -5.32 -11.42 -24.85
C LYS A 536 -4.56 -12.43 -23.99
N GLN A 537 -5.25 -13.01 -23.02
CA GLN A 537 -4.67 -13.98 -22.10
C GLN A 537 -4.76 -15.38 -22.73
N ALA A 538 -3.71 -16.18 -22.55
CA ALA A 538 -3.69 -17.56 -23.03
C ALA A 538 -4.77 -18.40 -22.32
N GLU A 539 -5.29 -19.39 -23.04
CA GLU A 539 -6.05 -20.47 -22.42
C GLU A 539 -5.08 -21.42 -21.74
N VAL A 540 -5.37 -21.80 -20.50
CA VAL A 540 -4.50 -22.65 -19.70
C VAL A 540 -5.36 -23.68 -19.01
N ASP A 541 -5.01 -24.96 -19.16
CA ASP A 541 -5.76 -26.07 -18.58
C ASP A 541 -5.59 -26.15 -17.06
N ASN A 542 -4.35 -25.92 -16.59
CA ASN A 542 -3.99 -26.01 -15.18
C ASN A 542 -3.47 -24.68 -14.64
N VAL A 543 -3.94 -24.32 -13.44
CA VAL A 543 -3.60 -23.05 -12.80
C VAL A 543 -2.91 -23.30 -11.47
N CYS A 544 -1.71 -22.75 -11.33
CA CYS A 544 -1.01 -22.64 -10.07
C CYS A 544 -1.58 -21.43 -9.30
N TYR A 545 -2.52 -21.66 -8.39
CA TYR A 545 -3.16 -20.59 -7.61
C TYR A 545 -2.19 -19.94 -6.63
N PHE A 546 -2.43 -18.67 -6.29
CA PHE A 546 -1.61 -17.95 -5.32
C PHE A 546 -1.63 -18.53 -3.89
N ASP A 547 -2.67 -19.31 -3.57
CA ASP A 547 -2.86 -19.97 -2.28
C ASP A 547 -2.49 -21.47 -2.31
N THR A 548 -1.94 -21.97 -3.42
CA THR A 548 -1.40 -23.34 -3.49
C THR A 548 -0.05 -23.41 -2.78
N TRP A 549 0.00 -24.17 -1.70
CA TRP A 549 1.23 -24.43 -0.97
C TRP A 549 1.91 -25.70 -1.49
N LYS A 550 3.21 -25.63 -1.71
CA LYS A 550 4.06 -26.76 -2.06
C LYS A 550 5.16 -26.94 -1.05
N GLU A 551 5.41 -28.18 -0.66
CA GLU A 551 6.54 -28.59 0.16
C GLU A 551 7.81 -28.66 -0.69
N ILE A 552 8.91 -28.20 -0.11
CA ILE A 552 10.19 -28.00 -0.79
C ILE A 552 11.24 -28.87 -0.11
N THR A 553 12.02 -29.59 -0.91
CA THR A 553 13.17 -30.35 -0.43
C THR A 553 14.22 -29.41 0.14
N ILE A 554 14.60 -29.61 1.40
CA ILE A 554 15.62 -28.81 2.09
C ILE A 554 17.00 -29.37 1.75
N PRO A 555 17.94 -28.56 1.23
CA PRO A 555 19.33 -28.98 1.02
C PRO A 555 20.00 -29.40 2.33
N GLU A 556 20.92 -30.36 2.28
CA GLU A 556 21.61 -30.92 3.45
C GLU A 556 22.19 -29.84 4.37
N GLU A 557 22.79 -28.78 3.80
CA GLU A 557 23.36 -27.63 4.52
C GLU A 557 22.37 -26.83 5.40
N LEU A 558 21.06 -26.99 5.18
CA LEU A 558 20.01 -26.32 5.94
C LEU A 558 19.17 -27.27 6.79
N GLN A 559 19.34 -28.58 6.69
CA GLN A 559 18.54 -29.58 7.43
C GLN A 559 18.75 -29.49 8.95
N GLU A 560 19.92 -29.05 9.42
CA GLU A 560 20.15 -28.81 10.85
C GLU A 560 19.39 -27.58 11.38
N LYS A 561 19.07 -26.63 10.50
CA LYS A 561 18.44 -25.35 10.86
C LYS A 561 16.94 -25.30 10.58
N LEU A 562 16.47 -26.11 9.64
CA LEU A 562 15.11 -26.11 9.13
C LEU A 562 14.53 -27.52 9.22
N ILE A 563 13.31 -27.62 9.74
CA ILE A 563 12.55 -28.88 9.84
C ILE A 563 11.73 -29.09 8.57
N SER A 564 11.06 -28.05 8.09
CA SER A 564 10.27 -28.10 6.85
C SER A 564 10.18 -26.74 6.19
N LEU A 565 9.97 -26.74 4.88
CA LEU A 565 9.91 -25.55 4.06
C LEU A 565 8.79 -25.69 3.04
N SER A 566 7.96 -24.66 2.92
CA SER A 566 6.87 -24.65 1.96
C SER A 566 6.68 -23.29 1.34
N TYR A 567 6.37 -23.27 0.05
CA TYR A 567 6.19 -22.05 -0.74
C TYR A 567 4.77 -21.97 -1.29
N ALA A 568 4.24 -20.76 -1.38
CA ALA A 568 3.06 -20.44 -2.18
C ALA A 568 3.36 -19.19 -3.02
N ILE A 569 2.77 -19.07 -4.20
CA ILE A 569 3.05 -17.92 -5.07
C ILE A 569 2.61 -16.61 -4.42
N GLY A 570 1.57 -16.60 -3.57
CA GLY A 570 1.19 -15.47 -2.71
C GLY A 570 0.56 -14.27 -3.42
N THR A 571 1.26 -13.70 -4.41
CA THR A 571 0.83 -12.55 -5.22
C THR A 571 1.38 -12.64 -6.64
N LYS A 572 1.03 -11.69 -7.52
CA LYS A 572 1.60 -11.63 -8.87
C LYS A 572 3.15 -11.62 -8.85
N ASP A 573 3.77 -10.88 -7.92
CA ASP A 573 5.20 -10.60 -8.00
C ASP A 573 6.05 -11.31 -6.94
N ARG A 574 5.42 -11.90 -5.92
CA ARG A 574 6.11 -12.32 -4.69
C ARG A 574 5.48 -13.53 -4.03
N PHE A 575 6.34 -14.51 -3.77
CA PHE A 575 6.06 -15.72 -3.01
C PHE A 575 5.85 -15.47 -1.52
N ASN A 576 5.02 -16.32 -0.93
CA ASN A 576 4.97 -16.53 0.51
C ASN A 576 5.77 -17.78 0.86
N ILE A 577 6.49 -17.71 1.96
CA ILE A 577 7.28 -18.79 2.50
C ILE A 577 6.72 -19.13 3.87
N ARG A 578 6.57 -20.42 4.13
CA ARG A 578 6.28 -21.01 5.43
C ARG A 578 7.49 -21.85 5.81
N VAL A 579 8.06 -21.56 6.96
CA VAL A 579 9.26 -22.24 7.45
C VAL A 579 8.98 -22.81 8.84
N SER A 580 9.34 -24.08 9.02
CA SER A 580 9.41 -24.73 10.32
C SER A 580 10.87 -24.86 10.72
N MET A 581 11.22 -24.46 11.93
CA MET A 581 12.59 -24.57 12.46
C MET A 581 12.59 -24.98 13.93
N PRO A 582 13.71 -25.55 14.43
CA PRO A 582 13.86 -25.82 15.85
C PRO A 582 13.72 -24.53 16.66
N PHE A 583 13.09 -24.59 17.83
CA PHE A 583 12.86 -23.41 18.66
C PHE A 583 14.19 -22.76 19.13
N ASP A 584 15.22 -23.58 19.37
CA ASP A 584 16.53 -23.07 19.76
C ASP A 584 17.24 -22.29 18.65
N GLU A 585 16.96 -22.58 17.37
CA GLU A 585 17.46 -21.75 16.27
C GLU A 585 16.83 -20.36 16.30
N LEU A 586 15.54 -20.24 16.65
CA LEU A 586 14.89 -18.94 16.80
C LEU A 586 15.54 -18.10 17.92
N LYS A 587 15.91 -18.73 19.06
CA LYS A 587 16.58 -18.02 20.15
C LYS A 587 17.91 -17.41 19.71
N LYS A 588 18.64 -18.07 18.79
CA LYS A 588 19.86 -17.53 18.19
C LYS A 588 19.59 -16.32 17.28
N LEU A 589 18.39 -16.21 16.72
CA LEU A 589 17.96 -15.10 15.87
C LEU A 589 17.50 -13.88 16.68
N ASP A 590 16.81 -14.13 17.80
CA ASP A 590 16.33 -13.09 18.70
C ASP A 590 16.58 -13.45 20.16
N ASN A 591 17.68 -12.91 20.70
CA ASN A 591 18.10 -13.15 22.08
C ASN A 591 17.09 -12.65 23.12
N SER A 592 16.08 -11.86 22.75
CA SER A 592 14.99 -11.48 23.67
C SER A 592 13.99 -12.61 23.92
N ILE A 593 14.02 -13.66 23.11
CA ILE A 593 13.17 -14.83 23.24
C ILE A 593 13.89 -15.85 24.13
N HIS A 594 13.48 -15.89 25.40
CA HIS A 594 14.04 -16.85 26.36
C HIS A 594 13.19 -18.12 26.47
N CYS A 595 11.87 -18.00 26.27
CA CYS A 595 10.91 -19.10 26.38
C CYS A 595 9.79 -18.97 25.32
N PHE A 596 9.15 -20.09 25.03
CA PHE A 596 8.10 -20.17 24.00
C PHE A 596 6.85 -19.35 24.35
N SER A 597 6.60 -19.11 25.64
CA SER A 597 5.52 -18.27 26.16
C SER A 597 5.68 -16.78 25.82
N ASN A 598 6.89 -16.34 25.48
CA ASN A 598 7.18 -14.94 25.14
C ASN A 598 7.04 -14.64 23.64
N ILE A 599 6.66 -15.63 22.83
CA ILE A 599 6.53 -15.44 21.38
C ILE A 599 5.31 -14.58 21.04
N SER A 600 5.54 -13.56 20.22
CA SER A 600 4.48 -12.78 19.59
C SER A 600 3.79 -13.57 18.48
N ALA A 601 2.47 -13.44 18.32
CA ALA A 601 1.77 -14.05 17.17
C ALA A 601 2.25 -13.47 15.83
N GLU A 602 2.78 -12.25 15.86
CA GLU A 602 3.23 -11.51 14.70
C GLU A 602 4.49 -10.71 15.06
N TYR A 603 5.53 -10.82 14.25
CA TYR A 603 6.66 -9.89 14.27
C TYR A 603 6.40 -8.80 13.25
N LYS A 604 6.18 -7.57 13.71
CA LYS A 604 5.86 -6.43 12.86
C LYS A 604 7.04 -6.03 11.98
N GLU A 605 6.77 -5.33 10.89
CA GLU A 605 7.78 -4.85 9.93
C GLU A 605 8.95 -4.13 10.62
N THR A 606 8.66 -3.33 11.65
CA THR A 606 9.66 -2.63 12.49
C THR A 606 10.59 -3.55 13.24
N ASP A 607 10.21 -4.81 13.49
CA ASP A 607 10.98 -5.81 14.23
C ASP A 607 11.61 -6.85 13.28
N THR A 608 11.12 -6.93 12.04
CA THR A 608 11.63 -7.88 11.02
C THR A 608 13.06 -7.63 10.57
N TRP A 609 13.64 -6.46 10.88
CA TRP A 609 15.03 -6.15 10.53
C TRP A 609 16.03 -7.15 11.14
N LYS A 610 15.73 -7.72 12.32
CA LYS A 610 16.56 -8.74 12.96
C LYS A 610 16.68 -9.98 12.08
N PHE A 611 15.55 -10.41 11.51
CA PHE A 611 15.47 -11.49 10.54
C PHE A 611 16.16 -11.08 9.23
N LYS A 612 15.85 -9.90 8.67
CA LYS A 612 16.44 -9.41 7.41
C LYS A 612 17.99 -9.33 7.43
N LYS A 613 18.60 -9.10 8.60
CA LYS A 613 20.08 -9.05 8.75
C LYS A 613 20.72 -10.42 8.95
N ASN A 614 19.95 -11.45 9.30
CA ASN A 614 20.48 -12.76 9.57
C ASN A 614 20.83 -13.49 8.27
N LYS A 615 22.00 -14.14 8.21
CA LYS A 615 22.44 -14.86 6.98
C LYS A 615 21.51 -16.00 6.54
N LEU A 616 20.76 -16.60 7.47
CA LEU A 616 19.75 -17.60 7.15
C LEU A 616 18.63 -16.98 6.30
N PHE A 617 18.17 -15.78 6.67
CA PHE A 617 17.13 -15.03 5.98
C PHE A 617 17.73 -14.07 4.95
N GLY A 618 17.58 -14.41 3.69
CA GLY A 618 18.21 -13.71 2.57
C GLY A 618 19.19 -14.57 1.79
N ASN A 619 19.30 -15.86 2.14
CA ASN A 619 19.82 -16.85 1.21
C ASN A 619 18.84 -17.08 0.05
N ASP A 620 19.27 -17.86 -0.94
CA ASP A 620 18.49 -18.04 -2.17
C ASP A 620 17.20 -18.84 -2.00
N LEU A 621 17.04 -19.60 -0.92
CA LEU A 621 15.84 -20.37 -0.63
C LEU A 621 14.80 -19.57 0.17
N LEU A 622 15.20 -18.99 1.31
CA LEU A 622 14.31 -18.27 2.22
C LEU A 622 14.04 -16.83 1.78
N GLY A 623 14.97 -16.21 1.04
CA GLY A 623 14.88 -14.80 0.69
C GLY A 623 14.73 -13.89 1.93
N LYS A 624 14.61 -12.59 1.67
CA LYS A 624 14.40 -11.61 2.75
C LYS A 624 12.90 -11.43 2.99
N PRO A 625 12.41 -11.48 4.25
CA PRO A 625 11.03 -11.13 4.55
C PRO A 625 10.73 -9.69 4.15
N ARG A 626 9.60 -9.42 3.50
CA ARG A 626 9.20 -8.06 3.08
C ARG A 626 8.65 -7.25 4.24
N SER A 627 7.62 -7.82 4.86
CA SER A 627 6.77 -7.21 5.88
C SER A 627 6.73 -8.12 7.12
N ASN A 628 5.60 -8.16 7.83
CA ASN A 628 5.41 -8.95 9.04
C ASN A 628 5.64 -10.46 8.84
N LEU A 629 6.18 -11.12 9.87
CA LEU A 629 6.21 -12.58 9.99
C LEU A 629 5.04 -13.00 10.87
N PHE A 630 4.28 -14.00 10.43
CA PHE A 630 3.12 -14.53 11.15
C PHE A 630 3.47 -15.88 11.74
N VAL A 631 3.45 -16.01 13.07
CA VAL A 631 3.64 -17.30 13.74
C VAL A 631 2.38 -18.13 13.55
N GLU A 632 2.52 -19.35 13.05
CA GLU A 632 1.41 -20.28 12.80
C GLU A 632 1.39 -21.42 13.82
N PHE A 633 2.55 -21.79 14.37
CA PHE A 633 2.67 -22.83 15.39
C PHE A 633 3.86 -22.54 16.31
N VAL A 634 3.71 -22.86 17.59
CA VAL A 634 4.79 -22.82 18.57
C VAL A 634 4.70 -24.03 19.51
N SER A 635 5.85 -24.66 19.75
CA SER A 635 6.09 -25.59 20.85
C SER A 635 7.49 -25.36 21.44
N LYS A 636 7.87 -26.17 22.43
CA LYS A 636 9.23 -26.17 22.95
C LYS A 636 10.27 -26.63 21.94
N ASP A 637 9.87 -27.47 20.99
CA ASP A 637 10.79 -28.10 20.03
C ASP A 637 10.87 -27.34 18.72
N LYS A 638 9.76 -26.73 18.27
CA LYS A 638 9.71 -26.06 16.96
C LYS A 638 8.80 -24.84 16.92
N ILE A 639 9.10 -23.97 15.96
CA ILE A 639 8.25 -22.85 15.57
C ILE A 639 7.97 -22.92 14.07
N ILE A 640 6.74 -22.55 13.68
CA ILE A 640 6.37 -22.36 12.28
C ILE A 640 5.93 -20.90 12.10
N PHE A 641 6.46 -20.24 11.08
CA PHE A 641 5.99 -18.92 10.68
C PHE A 641 5.89 -18.79 9.16
N SER A 642 5.04 -17.87 8.72
CA SER A 642 4.90 -17.51 7.31
C SER A 642 5.13 -16.01 7.05
N TYR A 643 5.67 -15.70 5.87
CA TYR A 643 5.94 -14.32 5.44
C TYR A 643 5.99 -14.22 3.90
N GLY A 644 5.75 -13.03 3.38
CA GLY A 644 6.01 -12.72 1.96
C GLY A 644 7.45 -12.28 1.75
N VAL A 645 8.10 -12.75 0.68
CA VAL A 645 9.48 -12.33 0.35
C VAL A 645 9.51 -10.93 -0.26
N GLU A 646 10.60 -10.20 -0.08
CA GLU A 646 10.81 -8.87 -0.65
C GLU A 646 10.85 -8.89 -2.19
N SER A 647 11.56 -9.89 -2.73
CA SER A 647 11.71 -10.19 -4.15
C SER A 647 11.81 -11.70 -4.36
N THR A 648 11.23 -12.18 -5.46
CA THR A 648 11.36 -13.58 -5.88
C THR A 648 12.57 -13.75 -6.79
N ASN A 649 13.50 -14.62 -6.40
CA ASN A 649 14.65 -15.01 -7.20
C ASN A 649 14.35 -16.27 -8.04
N GLN A 650 15.33 -16.68 -8.85
CA GLN A 650 15.20 -17.85 -9.70
C GLN A 650 15.13 -19.16 -8.89
N ALA A 651 15.93 -19.30 -7.83
CA ALA A 651 15.96 -20.48 -6.98
C ALA A 651 14.61 -20.79 -6.31
N ILE A 652 13.90 -19.77 -5.81
CA ILE A 652 12.54 -19.92 -5.26
C ILE A 652 11.56 -20.45 -6.31
N LYS A 653 11.63 -19.93 -7.55
CA LYS A 653 10.74 -20.37 -8.63
C LYS A 653 11.00 -21.82 -9.00
N GLU A 654 12.25 -22.19 -9.20
CA GLU A 654 12.66 -23.56 -9.56
C GLU A 654 12.29 -24.55 -8.44
N SER A 655 12.55 -24.18 -7.19
CA SER A 655 12.15 -24.97 -6.02
C SER A 655 10.64 -25.20 -5.96
N TYR A 656 9.83 -24.16 -6.21
CA TYR A 656 8.38 -24.30 -6.24
C TYR A 656 7.89 -25.17 -7.42
N GLN A 657 8.51 -25.08 -8.59
CA GLN A 657 8.17 -25.94 -9.72
C GLN A 657 8.41 -27.41 -9.39
N ASN A 658 9.53 -27.71 -8.75
CA ASN A 658 9.91 -29.06 -8.32
C ASN A 658 9.23 -29.54 -7.03
N GLY A 659 8.56 -28.63 -6.31
CA GLY A 659 7.90 -28.92 -5.03
C GLY A 659 6.61 -29.73 -5.16
N THR A 660 6.28 -30.45 -4.09
CA THR A 660 5.11 -31.32 -3.99
C THR A 660 3.93 -30.56 -3.38
N VAL A 661 2.74 -30.64 -3.98
CA VAL A 661 1.54 -29.95 -3.45
C VAL A 661 1.15 -30.52 -2.08
N ILE A 662 0.99 -29.64 -1.09
CA ILE A 662 0.45 -29.98 0.23
C ILE A 662 -1.07 -30.07 0.09
N LYS A 663 -1.63 -31.26 0.32
CA LYS A 663 -3.07 -31.52 0.22
C LYS A 663 -3.84 -30.98 1.42
#